data_AF-A0A3N1MBJ2-F1
#
_entry.id   AF-A0A3N1MBJ2-F1
#
_cell.length_a   1.000
_cell.length_b   1.000
_cell.length_c   1.000
_cell.angle_alpha   90.00
_cell.angle_beta   90.00
_cell.angle_gamma   90.00
#
_symmetry.space_group_name_H-M   'P 1'
#
loop_
_entity.id
_entity.type
_entity.pdbx_description
1 polymer ?
#
loop_
_entity_poly.entity_id
_entity_poly.type
_entity_poly.pdbx_seq_one_letter_code
_entity_poly.pdbx_strand_id
1 'polypeptide(L)'
;MSGPNLLTLANLVTGASEQDKSRPGPAASTGLASTGLASTGLASSGLAAMQAALERRPDDDALRLKVARGLIGAGDAAAALPHLRRLMQVQPPHLAYWLPMAEALLVTGDLEAARELIERMQRSGVTGDGLDALLRQLAQAEWARYGIRILERPVAMAGLAGDCVQPALRIHILVDSPPGLDTAELASAMARALDLDLGAPPPAQPAEGTAMLLRSLVVALQQAAGLPAFDTGAALPGPGGRGILLLVPYGDEAAARRAAVWAAWAISSLLAVGSGPARWARRLASLARSLPELVEQLRPAASPTGNAIHFLRAAHRMGVPWRRFGAHAYQIGNGARSRWLDSTLTDRTPGISVRLAQDKMVTCAILRRAGLPVPAHELATTVEHAVAVAARLGYPVVVKPLALDGGAGVAAGLEDEAALRRAFADAGAISDTMLVEKHVEGDDYRLVVVDGRVTWAIERVAGGVRGDGERTLAALLEELNADPRRGNGKEASLRRVDWDEEAAHLARRQGLGPDSVPAAGRFVRLRRITNVARGGMPVPLPLERIHPDNIRMAERAAAALRLDLAGIDFIVPDIARPWHAVGGAINEVNARPSLGLITAGHLFPDIIAWMLGGDGRIPIVGIVAGEDAPATDLARRIHRLLCDRGLRAGLAIAAGAWIGDEQVSWADQRGEAGGALLLTDVAVEAAVLHLPREGLAIMGIPFDRCDVLVRLDADGPPDFFEKGLLRRATSALVGLPDALADLADAPAPAVAVQPGPDLAGRLAAAAMGALAGLPAGPAS
;
A
#
# COMPACT_ATOMS: atom_id res chain seq x y z
N MET A 1 -3.73 15.30 -27.98
CA MET A 1 -2.41 15.96 -27.89
C MET A 1 -1.52 15.05 -27.07
N SER A 2 -0.60 14.37 -27.73
CA SER A 2 0.50 13.61 -27.13
C SER A 2 1.33 14.58 -26.28
N GLY A 3 1.31 14.39 -24.95
CA GLY A 3 2.05 15.23 -24.01
C GLY A 3 3.57 15.05 -24.17
N PRO A 4 4.38 16.06 -23.80
CA PRO A 4 5.83 15.97 -23.92
C PRO A 4 6.42 14.93 -22.95
N ASN A 5 7.33 14.11 -23.50
CA ASN A 5 8.34 13.23 -22.89
C ASN A 5 8.11 12.70 -21.46
N LEU A 6 7.53 11.50 -21.38
CA LEU A 6 7.72 10.53 -20.29
C LEU A 6 9.21 10.22 -20.00
N LEU A 7 10.11 10.47 -20.95
CA LEU A 7 11.56 10.20 -20.85
C LEU A 7 12.27 11.02 -19.77
N THR A 8 11.85 12.26 -19.50
CA THR A 8 12.50 13.09 -18.46
C THR A 8 12.12 12.65 -17.03
N LEU A 9 10.95 12.01 -16.87
CA LEU A 9 10.51 11.40 -15.61
C LEU A 9 11.02 9.94 -15.46
N ALA A 10 11.25 9.24 -16.57
CA ALA A 10 11.83 7.88 -16.57
C ALA A 10 13.27 7.85 -16.02
N ASN A 11 14.07 8.89 -16.27
CA ASN A 11 15.44 9.00 -15.78
C ASN A 11 15.56 9.12 -14.25
N LEU A 12 14.47 9.50 -13.55
CA LEU A 12 14.42 9.50 -12.08
C LEU A 12 14.13 8.09 -11.49
N VAL A 13 13.77 7.12 -12.34
CA VAL A 13 13.34 5.77 -11.95
C VAL A 13 14.40 4.69 -12.22
N THR A 14 15.26 4.82 -13.25
CA THR A 14 15.98 3.66 -13.81
C THR A 14 17.48 3.54 -13.51
N GLY A 15 18.16 4.52 -12.92
CA GLY A 15 19.54 4.35 -12.41
C GLY A 15 20.57 3.78 -13.41
N ALA A 16 20.56 4.22 -14.68
CA ALA A 16 21.59 3.84 -15.64
C ALA A 16 22.84 4.75 -15.52
N SER A 17 24.02 4.13 -15.39
CA SER A 17 25.32 4.78 -15.26
C SER A 17 25.75 5.55 -16.52
N GLU A 18 26.41 6.69 -16.31
CA GLU A 18 27.03 7.54 -17.34
C GLU A 18 28.22 6.85 -18.05
N GLN A 19 27.98 5.99 -19.03
CA GLN A 19 29.02 5.59 -19.99
C GLN A 19 28.40 5.33 -21.38
N ASP A 20 27.99 6.40 -22.07
CA ASP A 20 28.07 6.46 -23.54
C ASP A 20 27.87 7.93 -24.01
N LYS A 21 28.95 8.73 -23.96
CA LYS A 21 28.98 10.08 -24.56
C LYS A 21 29.86 10.04 -25.81
N SER A 22 29.34 9.50 -26.90
CA SER A 22 29.84 9.83 -28.24
C SER A 22 28.76 9.71 -29.31
N ARG A 23 27.90 10.73 -29.40
CA ARG A 23 27.19 11.14 -30.64
C ARG A 23 26.60 12.54 -30.45
N PRO A 24 26.80 13.48 -31.40
CA PRO A 24 26.21 14.81 -31.30
C PRO A 24 24.70 14.72 -31.54
N GLY A 25 23.90 15.02 -30.52
CA GLY A 25 22.44 15.15 -30.63
C GLY A 25 22.06 16.42 -31.41
N PRO A 26 20.95 16.40 -32.16
CA PRO A 26 20.56 17.53 -33.00
C PRO A 26 20.13 18.71 -32.12
N ALA A 27 20.59 19.91 -32.49
CA ALA A 27 20.16 21.16 -31.89
C ALA A 27 18.62 21.25 -31.89
N ALA A 28 18.03 21.36 -30.69
CA ALA A 28 16.61 21.61 -30.53
C ALA A 28 16.33 23.07 -30.93
N SER A 29 16.05 23.27 -32.23
CA SER A 29 15.42 24.49 -32.70
C SER A 29 13.97 24.50 -32.19
N THR A 30 13.66 25.50 -31.38
CA THR A 30 12.31 25.89 -31.00
C THR A 30 11.53 26.24 -32.25
N GLY A 31 10.79 25.26 -32.78
CA GLY A 31 9.86 25.42 -33.89
C GLY A 31 8.60 26.18 -33.49
N LEU A 32 8.73 27.49 -33.25
CA LEU A 32 7.66 28.43 -33.55
C LEU A 32 7.69 28.66 -35.06
N ALA A 33 7.13 27.72 -35.82
CA ALA A 33 6.77 27.97 -37.21
C ALA A 33 5.47 28.79 -37.20
N SER A 34 5.64 30.08 -36.94
CA SER A 34 4.71 31.12 -37.37
C SER A 34 4.46 30.94 -38.87
N THR A 35 3.21 30.74 -39.26
CA THR A 35 2.75 31.15 -40.58
C THR A 35 2.97 32.66 -40.69
N GLY A 36 4.06 33.08 -41.32
CA GLY A 36 4.36 34.49 -41.53
C GLY A 36 5.84 34.83 -41.77
N LEU A 37 6.50 34.18 -42.74
CA LEU A 37 7.79 34.67 -43.25
C LEU A 37 7.54 35.56 -44.48
N ALA A 38 7.56 36.89 -44.25
CA ALA A 38 8.22 37.92 -45.08
C ALA A 38 7.64 39.33 -44.80
N SER A 39 8.02 39.99 -43.69
CA SER A 39 7.74 41.44 -43.52
C SER A 39 8.60 42.20 -42.50
N THR A 40 9.72 41.67 -42.01
CA THR A 40 10.43 42.28 -40.84
C THR A 40 11.09 43.64 -41.10
N GLY A 41 11.35 44.04 -42.35
CA GLY A 41 11.86 45.39 -42.68
C GLY A 41 10.79 46.46 -42.93
N LEU A 42 9.57 46.06 -43.31
CA LEU A 42 8.44 46.95 -43.60
C LEU A 42 7.48 47.11 -42.41
N ALA A 43 7.42 46.10 -41.53
CA ALA A 43 6.57 46.13 -40.34
C ALA A 43 7.05 47.12 -39.27
N SER A 44 8.37 47.29 -39.11
CA SER A 44 8.97 48.18 -38.10
C SER A 44 8.88 49.66 -38.47
N SER A 45 9.09 50.01 -39.74
CA SER A 45 8.91 51.38 -40.26
C SER A 45 7.44 51.80 -40.28
N GLY A 46 6.53 50.88 -40.61
CA GLY A 46 5.09 51.08 -40.52
C GLY A 46 4.61 51.32 -39.09
N LEU A 47 5.10 50.54 -38.11
CA LEU A 47 4.71 50.68 -36.70
C LEU A 47 5.15 52.04 -36.13
N ALA A 48 6.38 52.48 -36.40
CA ALA A 48 6.88 53.78 -35.97
C ALA A 48 6.05 54.95 -36.54
N ALA A 49 5.67 54.87 -37.83
CA ALA A 49 4.80 55.86 -38.46
C ALA A 49 3.40 55.88 -37.84
N MET A 50 2.85 54.71 -37.48
CA MET A 50 1.54 54.60 -36.82
C MET A 50 1.56 55.10 -35.38
N GLN A 51 2.64 54.87 -34.64
CA GLN A 51 2.85 55.42 -33.30
C GLN A 51 2.93 56.95 -33.35
N ALA A 52 3.74 57.52 -34.25
CA ALA A 52 3.83 58.98 -34.45
C ALA A 52 2.49 59.60 -34.91
N ALA A 53 1.71 58.86 -35.72
CA ALA A 53 0.38 59.31 -36.13
C ALA A 53 -0.63 59.27 -34.97
N LEU A 54 -0.48 58.33 -34.03
CA LEU A 54 -1.33 58.22 -32.83
C LEU A 54 -1.01 59.31 -31.81
N GLU A 55 0.25 59.72 -31.71
CA GLU A 55 0.64 60.89 -30.89
C GLU A 55 -0.04 62.18 -31.37
N ARG A 56 -0.17 62.36 -32.69
CA ARG A 56 -0.89 63.51 -33.29
C ARG A 56 -2.40 63.40 -33.19
N ARG A 57 -2.95 62.19 -33.01
CA ARG A 57 -4.39 61.90 -32.95
C ARG A 57 -4.68 60.92 -31.80
N PRO A 58 -4.57 61.36 -30.53
CA PRO A 58 -4.63 60.49 -29.37
C PRO A 58 -5.99 59.81 -29.16
N ASP A 59 -7.07 60.32 -29.76
CA ASP A 59 -8.42 59.77 -29.62
C ASP A 59 -8.84 58.87 -30.80
N ASP A 60 -7.91 58.53 -31.70
CA ASP A 60 -8.16 57.61 -32.82
C ASP A 60 -8.05 56.14 -32.35
N ASP A 61 -9.16 55.58 -31.88
CA ASP A 61 -9.23 54.19 -31.36
C ASP A 61 -8.90 53.13 -32.42
N ALA A 62 -9.22 53.39 -33.69
CA ALA A 62 -8.90 52.48 -34.78
C ALA A 62 -7.39 52.43 -35.04
N LEU A 63 -6.72 53.60 -35.02
CA LEU A 63 -5.27 53.68 -35.12
C LEU A 63 -4.59 53.08 -33.87
N ARG A 64 -5.14 53.31 -32.68
CA ARG A 64 -4.67 52.74 -31.42
C ARG A 64 -4.70 51.21 -31.42
N LEU A 65 -5.79 50.60 -31.92
CA LEU A 65 -5.89 49.15 -32.06
C LEU A 65 -4.84 48.60 -33.04
N LYS A 66 -4.61 49.30 -34.16
CA LYS A 66 -3.60 48.89 -35.13
C LYS A 66 -2.17 48.98 -34.57
N VAL A 67 -1.87 50.03 -33.78
CA VAL A 67 -0.60 50.15 -33.04
C VAL A 67 -0.43 49.00 -32.05
N ALA A 68 -1.47 48.69 -31.26
CA ALA A 68 -1.42 47.59 -30.30
C ALA A 68 -1.18 46.22 -30.98
N ARG A 69 -1.86 45.92 -32.10
CA ARG A 69 -1.64 44.68 -32.87
C ARG A 69 -0.25 44.63 -33.49
N GLY A 70 0.24 45.76 -33.99
CA GLY A 70 1.60 45.87 -34.53
C GLY A 70 2.68 45.62 -33.47
N LEU A 71 2.48 46.11 -32.25
CA LEU A 71 3.35 45.86 -31.10
C LEU A 71 3.36 44.37 -30.69
N ILE A 72 2.18 43.73 -30.61
CA ILE A 72 2.09 42.27 -30.34
C ILE A 72 2.81 41.47 -31.44
N GLY A 73 2.55 41.78 -32.72
CA GLY A 73 3.19 41.11 -33.85
C GLY A 73 4.71 41.33 -33.94
N ALA A 74 5.22 42.41 -33.37
CA ALA A 74 6.65 42.69 -33.22
C ALA A 74 7.28 42.05 -31.97
N GLY A 75 6.49 41.36 -31.15
CA GLY A 75 6.95 40.70 -29.91
C GLY A 75 6.98 41.59 -28.66
N ASP A 76 6.48 42.83 -28.73
CA ASP A 76 6.43 43.77 -27.60
C ASP A 76 5.01 43.90 -27.03
N ALA A 77 4.52 42.80 -26.47
CA ALA A 77 3.18 42.75 -25.86
C ALA A 77 3.05 43.67 -24.63
N ALA A 78 4.15 43.94 -23.92
CA ALA A 78 4.16 44.82 -22.75
C ALA A 78 3.84 46.27 -23.15
N ALA A 79 4.43 46.78 -24.23
CA ALA A 79 4.11 48.10 -24.76
C ALA A 79 2.68 48.19 -25.35
N ALA A 80 2.07 47.07 -25.75
CA ALA A 80 0.70 47.04 -26.25
C ALA A 80 -0.37 47.21 -25.13
N LEU A 81 -0.10 46.74 -23.92
CA LEU A 81 -1.07 46.70 -22.80
C LEU A 81 -1.69 48.08 -22.46
N PRO A 82 -0.93 49.20 -22.35
CA PRO A 82 -1.51 50.51 -22.06
C PRO A 82 -2.49 50.98 -23.15
N HIS A 83 -2.20 50.69 -24.43
CA HIS A 83 -3.09 51.02 -25.54
C HIS A 83 -4.38 50.21 -25.48
N LEU A 84 -4.29 48.91 -25.20
CA LEU A 84 -5.43 48.01 -25.09
C LEU A 84 -6.29 48.32 -23.85
N ARG A 85 -5.69 48.69 -22.72
CA ARG A 85 -6.42 49.07 -21.50
C ARG A 85 -7.29 50.31 -21.74
N ARG A 86 -6.78 51.30 -22.47
CA ARG A 86 -7.56 52.49 -22.87
C ARG A 86 -8.73 52.12 -23.79
N LEU A 87 -8.50 51.24 -24.78
CA LEU A 87 -9.57 50.74 -25.65
C LEU A 87 -10.65 49.97 -24.88
N MET A 88 -10.29 49.32 -23.77
CA MET A 88 -11.24 48.59 -22.92
C MET A 88 -12.13 49.48 -22.04
N GLN A 89 -11.82 50.77 -21.91
CA GLN A 89 -12.64 51.74 -21.19
C GLN A 89 -13.76 52.33 -22.06
N VAL A 90 -13.73 52.12 -23.38
CA VAL A 90 -14.77 52.57 -24.32
C VAL A 90 -16.01 51.68 -24.18
N GLN A 91 -17.18 52.30 -24.00
CA GLN A 91 -18.45 51.61 -23.77
C GLN A 91 -19.38 51.62 -25.01
N PRO A 92 -19.97 50.47 -25.40
CA PRO A 92 -19.69 49.13 -24.91
C PRO A 92 -18.36 48.59 -25.47
N PRO A 93 -17.59 47.80 -24.70
CA PRO A 93 -16.32 47.25 -25.16
C PRO A 93 -16.53 46.37 -26.40
N HIS A 94 -15.85 46.70 -27.49
CA HIS A 94 -15.99 45.99 -28.76
C HIS A 94 -15.20 44.67 -28.75
N LEU A 95 -15.80 43.61 -29.32
CA LEU A 95 -15.21 42.27 -29.34
C LEU A 95 -13.81 42.22 -29.96
N ALA A 96 -13.55 43.12 -30.91
CA ALA A 96 -12.25 43.25 -31.59
C ALA A 96 -11.08 43.65 -30.68
N TYR A 97 -11.36 44.09 -29.45
CA TYR A 97 -10.36 44.50 -28.44
C TYR A 97 -10.05 43.38 -27.43
N TRP A 98 -10.98 42.43 -27.23
CA TRP A 98 -10.81 41.34 -26.26
C TRP A 98 -9.72 40.36 -26.68
N LEU A 99 -9.70 39.98 -27.96
CA LEU A 99 -8.72 39.00 -28.46
C LEU A 99 -7.27 39.49 -28.33
N PRO A 100 -6.89 40.70 -28.80
CA PRO A 100 -5.51 41.17 -28.66
C PRO A 100 -5.12 41.49 -27.21
N MET A 101 -6.10 41.87 -26.36
CA MET A 101 -5.86 42.04 -24.92
C MET A 101 -5.53 40.71 -24.27
N ALA A 102 -6.31 39.66 -24.51
CA ALA A 102 -6.03 38.33 -23.97
C ALA A 102 -4.68 37.79 -24.45
N GLU A 103 -4.35 37.99 -25.73
CA GLU A 103 -3.03 37.62 -26.29
C GLU A 103 -1.88 38.36 -25.59
N ALA A 104 -2.00 39.68 -25.41
CA ALA A 104 -0.99 40.47 -24.71
C ALA A 104 -0.83 40.06 -23.24
N LEU A 105 -1.93 39.76 -22.54
CA LEU A 105 -1.90 39.28 -21.15
C LEU A 105 -1.23 37.91 -21.04
N LEU A 106 -1.49 36.99 -21.98
CA LEU A 106 -0.83 35.68 -22.04
C LEU A 106 0.68 35.80 -22.25
N VAL A 107 1.10 36.63 -23.22
CA VAL A 107 2.54 36.83 -23.53
C VAL A 107 3.29 37.49 -22.37
N THR A 108 2.63 38.40 -21.66
CA THR A 108 3.22 39.09 -20.50
C THR A 108 3.15 38.29 -19.19
N GLY A 109 2.48 37.13 -19.20
CA GLY A 109 2.39 36.22 -18.06
C GLY A 109 1.34 36.58 -17.01
N ASP A 110 0.44 37.54 -17.30
CA ASP A 110 -0.72 37.88 -16.48
C ASP A 110 -1.87 36.89 -16.77
N LEU A 111 -1.67 35.65 -16.33
CA LEU A 111 -2.56 34.53 -16.65
C LEU A 111 -3.95 34.66 -16.01
N GLU A 112 -4.05 35.37 -14.89
CA GLU A 112 -5.30 35.60 -14.18
C GLU A 112 -6.20 36.57 -14.96
N ALA A 113 -5.67 37.74 -15.32
CA ALA A 113 -6.41 38.68 -16.15
C ALA A 113 -6.73 38.11 -17.55
N ALA A 114 -5.81 37.34 -18.14
CA ALA A 114 -6.07 36.64 -19.40
C ALA A 114 -7.24 35.66 -19.27
N ARG A 115 -7.29 34.87 -18.19
CA ARG A 115 -8.35 33.93 -17.90
C ARG A 115 -9.70 34.61 -17.70
N GLU A 116 -9.77 35.61 -16.82
CA GLU A 116 -11.02 36.34 -16.56
C GLU A 116 -11.60 36.93 -17.85
N LEU A 117 -10.73 37.47 -18.71
CA LEU A 117 -11.14 38.01 -19.99
C LEU A 117 -11.64 36.92 -20.93
N ILE A 118 -10.92 35.80 -21.07
CA ILE A 118 -11.34 34.67 -21.91
C ILE A 118 -12.67 34.06 -21.44
N GLU A 119 -12.88 33.92 -20.13
CA GLU A 119 -14.15 33.46 -19.55
C GLU A 119 -15.29 34.45 -19.78
N ARG A 120 -15.00 35.75 -19.74
CA ARG A 120 -15.95 36.79 -20.13
C ARG A 120 -16.31 36.69 -21.62
N MET A 121 -15.32 36.47 -22.50
CA MET A 121 -15.55 36.22 -23.92
C MET A 121 -16.49 35.03 -24.13
N GLN A 122 -16.25 33.91 -23.45
CA GLN A 122 -17.10 32.72 -23.52
C GLN A 122 -18.54 32.99 -23.06
N ARG A 123 -18.72 33.67 -21.91
CA ARG A 123 -20.06 34.05 -21.40
C ARG A 123 -20.82 34.99 -22.34
N SER A 124 -20.11 35.79 -23.12
CA SER A 124 -20.69 36.69 -24.13
C SER A 124 -20.93 36.01 -25.49
N GLY A 125 -20.79 34.68 -25.60
CA GLY A 125 -21.11 33.92 -26.81
C GLY A 125 -20.05 33.98 -27.90
N VAL A 126 -18.82 34.37 -27.58
CA VAL A 126 -17.71 34.43 -28.53
C VAL A 126 -17.26 33.01 -28.85
N THR A 127 -17.14 32.70 -30.13
CA THR A 127 -16.70 31.38 -30.63
C THR A 127 -15.78 31.52 -31.83
N GLY A 128 -14.94 30.52 -32.10
CA GLY A 128 -14.10 30.43 -33.31
C GLY A 128 -12.62 30.26 -33.03
N ASP A 129 -11.84 30.05 -34.09
CA ASP A 129 -10.44 29.62 -34.05
C ASP A 129 -9.52 30.50 -33.17
N GLY A 130 -9.79 31.81 -33.11
CA GLY A 130 -9.02 32.75 -32.30
C GLY A 130 -9.20 32.53 -30.79
N LEU A 131 -10.43 32.29 -30.34
CA LEU A 131 -10.70 31.96 -28.94
C LEU A 131 -10.12 30.58 -28.59
N ASP A 132 -10.23 29.62 -29.49
CA ASP A 132 -9.65 28.29 -29.31
C ASP A 132 -8.12 28.33 -29.22
N ALA A 133 -7.48 29.21 -30.00
CA ALA A 133 -6.03 29.43 -29.92
C ALA A 133 -5.62 30.03 -28.56
N LEU A 134 -6.34 31.05 -28.07
CA LEU A 134 -6.10 31.63 -26.75
C LEU A 134 -6.31 30.62 -25.63
N LEU A 135 -7.34 29.78 -25.70
CA LEU A 135 -7.58 28.71 -24.73
C LEU A 135 -6.42 27.69 -24.71
N ARG A 136 -5.86 27.34 -25.87
CA ARG A 136 -4.68 26.47 -25.96
C ARG A 136 -3.43 27.13 -25.38
N GLN A 137 -3.18 28.40 -25.70
CA GLN A 137 -2.04 29.16 -25.19
C GLN A 137 -2.13 29.36 -23.68
N LEU A 138 -3.30 29.70 -23.15
CA LEU A 138 -3.57 29.82 -21.72
C LEU A 138 -3.27 28.49 -21.01
N ALA A 139 -3.81 27.37 -21.51
CA ALA A 139 -3.56 26.05 -20.92
C ALA A 139 -2.07 25.67 -20.95
N GLN A 140 -1.34 26.03 -22.01
CA GLN A 140 0.10 25.79 -22.11
C GLN A 140 0.89 26.65 -21.10
N ALA A 141 0.54 27.92 -20.95
CA ALA A 141 1.19 28.83 -20.02
C ALA A 141 0.91 28.43 -18.55
N GLU A 142 -0.30 27.99 -18.24
CA GLU A 142 -0.65 27.48 -16.92
C GLU A 142 0.07 26.19 -16.58
N TRP A 143 0.22 25.28 -17.54
CA TRP A 143 1.01 24.07 -17.35
C TRP A 143 2.47 24.38 -17.03
N ALA A 144 3.03 25.45 -17.59
CA ALA A 144 4.38 25.89 -17.30
C ALA A 144 4.51 26.59 -15.93
N ARG A 145 3.43 27.19 -15.42
CA ARG A 145 3.43 27.99 -14.19
C ARG A 145 3.00 27.22 -12.95
N TYR A 146 1.93 26.43 -13.05
CA TYR A 146 1.31 25.74 -11.92
C TYR A 146 1.66 24.26 -11.92
N GLY A 147 2.01 23.73 -10.75
CA GLY A 147 2.39 22.35 -10.62
C GLY A 147 3.21 22.03 -9.38
N ILE A 148 3.64 20.78 -9.32
CA ILE A 148 4.53 20.26 -8.29
C ILE A 148 5.87 19.95 -8.95
N ARG A 149 6.94 20.55 -8.43
CA ARG A 149 8.32 20.25 -8.82
C ARG A 149 8.99 19.47 -7.71
N ILE A 150 9.38 18.23 -7.99
CA ILE A 150 10.23 17.43 -7.09
C ILE A 150 11.66 17.95 -7.24
N LEU A 151 12.22 18.49 -6.17
CA LEU A 151 13.50 19.21 -6.17
C LEU A 151 14.72 18.28 -6.15
N GLU A 152 14.58 17.13 -5.51
CA GLU A 152 15.60 16.08 -5.44
C GLU A 152 14.95 14.70 -5.61
N ARG A 153 15.75 13.71 -6.01
CA ARG A 153 15.29 12.33 -6.10
C ARG A 153 14.71 11.90 -4.73
N PRO A 154 13.48 11.37 -4.64
CA PRO A 154 12.93 10.89 -3.38
C PRO A 154 13.88 9.91 -2.67
N VAL A 155 14.03 10.00 -1.36
CA VAL A 155 14.98 9.16 -0.60
C VAL A 155 14.20 8.32 0.39
N ALA A 156 14.41 7.01 0.38
CA ALA A 156 13.82 6.13 1.38
C ALA A 156 14.60 6.24 2.69
N MET A 157 13.90 6.47 3.78
CA MET A 157 14.42 6.40 5.14
C MET A 157 14.05 5.04 5.71
N ALA A 158 15.04 4.23 6.06
CA ALA A 158 14.81 2.87 6.58
C ALA A 158 14.14 2.89 7.96
N GLY A 159 14.39 3.94 8.75
CA GLY A 159 13.80 4.18 10.05
C GLY A 159 12.58 5.11 10.00
N LEU A 160 12.04 5.33 11.20
CA LEU A 160 10.83 6.09 11.44
C LEU A 160 11.08 7.59 11.42
N ALA A 161 10.10 8.37 10.98
CA ALA A 161 10.23 9.83 10.89
C ALA A 161 9.18 10.54 11.76
N GLY A 162 9.63 11.28 12.78
CA GLY A 162 8.78 11.98 13.73
C GLY A 162 7.84 11.02 14.47
N ASP A 163 6.54 11.20 14.27
CA ASP A 163 5.47 10.40 14.90
C ASP A 163 5.05 9.18 14.09
N CYS A 164 5.54 9.03 12.86
CA CYS A 164 5.22 7.88 12.03
C CYS A 164 5.80 6.61 12.66
N VAL A 165 5.02 5.54 12.74
CA VAL A 165 5.46 4.20 13.18
C VAL A 165 5.87 3.31 12.01
N GLN A 166 6.01 3.89 10.81
CA GLN A 166 6.54 3.23 9.62
C GLN A 166 7.73 3.99 8.98
N PRO A 167 8.56 3.28 8.21
CA PRO A 167 9.56 3.88 7.32
C PRO A 167 8.93 4.91 6.37
N ALA A 168 9.66 5.99 6.08
CA ALA A 168 9.16 7.10 5.28
C ALA A 168 10.01 7.36 4.02
N LEU A 169 9.32 7.64 2.91
CA LEU A 169 9.90 8.20 1.70
C LEU A 169 9.93 9.72 1.86
N ARG A 170 11.13 10.28 1.84
CA ARG A 170 11.38 11.71 1.90
C ARG A 170 11.29 12.31 0.50
N ILE A 171 10.43 13.30 0.32
CA ILE A 171 10.18 13.97 -0.96
C ILE A 171 10.26 15.49 -0.76
N HIS A 172 11.28 16.14 -1.34
CA HIS A 172 11.37 17.59 -1.31
C HIS A 172 10.69 18.18 -2.55
N ILE A 173 9.69 19.04 -2.33
CA ILE A 173 8.88 19.60 -3.41
C ILE A 173 8.80 21.12 -3.33
N LEU A 174 8.54 21.73 -4.49
CA LEU A 174 8.01 23.08 -4.62
C LEU A 174 6.62 23.00 -5.23
N VAL A 175 5.68 23.78 -4.69
CA VAL A 175 4.29 23.81 -5.14
C VAL A 175 3.96 25.21 -5.62
N ASP A 176 3.52 25.30 -6.88
CA ASP A 176 2.99 26.51 -7.48
C ASP A 176 1.48 26.28 -7.74
N SER A 177 0.64 26.81 -6.86
CA SER A 177 -0.83 26.65 -6.94
C SER A 177 -1.49 27.84 -7.65
N PRO A 178 -2.56 27.61 -8.45
CA PRO A 178 -3.35 28.70 -9.01
C PRO A 178 -4.09 29.49 -7.91
N PRO A 179 -4.37 30.78 -8.13
CA PRO A 179 -5.17 31.59 -7.22
C PRO A 179 -6.58 31.01 -7.06
N GLY A 180 -7.14 31.10 -5.84
CA GLY A 180 -8.48 30.59 -5.54
C GLY A 180 -8.63 29.07 -5.62
N LEU A 181 -7.52 28.31 -5.56
CA LEU A 181 -7.57 26.85 -5.48
C LEU A 181 -8.25 26.40 -4.17
N ASP A 182 -9.35 25.67 -4.30
CA ASP A 182 -9.92 24.91 -3.18
C ASP A 182 -9.31 23.51 -3.18
N THR A 183 -8.33 23.30 -2.29
CA THR A 183 -7.63 22.01 -2.16
C THR A 183 -8.51 20.91 -1.59
N ALA A 184 -9.53 21.25 -0.79
CA ALA A 184 -10.45 20.28 -0.21
C ALA A 184 -11.44 19.78 -1.28
N GLU A 185 -11.96 20.69 -2.11
CA GLU A 185 -12.79 20.32 -3.25
C GLU A 185 -12.00 19.50 -4.27
N LEU A 186 -10.74 19.86 -4.56
CA LEU A 186 -9.86 19.08 -5.43
C LEU A 186 -9.64 17.67 -4.87
N ALA A 187 -9.29 17.54 -3.59
CA ALA A 187 -9.11 16.24 -2.94
C ALA A 187 -10.38 15.39 -3.03
N SER A 188 -11.54 15.97 -2.76
CA SER A 188 -12.84 15.31 -2.84
C SER A 188 -13.19 14.86 -4.27
N ALA A 189 -12.91 15.69 -5.27
CA ALA A 189 -13.10 15.36 -6.68
C ALA A 189 -12.17 14.23 -7.13
N MET A 190 -10.91 14.23 -6.69
CA MET A 190 -9.96 13.16 -6.95
C MET A 190 -10.38 11.85 -6.28
N ALA A 191 -10.75 11.87 -5.00
CA ALA A 191 -11.20 10.69 -4.25
C ALA A 191 -12.37 10.00 -4.96
N ARG A 192 -13.39 10.76 -5.36
CA ARG A 192 -14.55 10.22 -6.11
C ARG A 192 -14.19 9.67 -7.48
N ALA A 193 -13.37 10.40 -8.24
CA ALA A 193 -13.07 10.03 -9.62
C ALA A 193 -12.09 8.85 -9.74
N LEU A 194 -11.20 8.70 -8.75
CA LEU A 194 -10.20 7.65 -8.70
C LEU A 194 -10.64 6.44 -7.85
N ASP A 195 -11.74 6.57 -7.11
CA ASP A 195 -12.22 5.58 -6.12
C ASP A 195 -11.15 5.25 -5.08
N LEU A 196 -10.55 6.30 -4.51
CA LEU A 196 -9.48 6.22 -3.51
C LEU A 196 -9.85 7.02 -2.26
N ASP A 197 -9.49 6.49 -1.09
CA ASP A 197 -9.57 7.22 0.16
C ASP A 197 -8.35 8.14 0.32
N LEU A 198 -8.57 9.45 0.21
CA LEU A 198 -7.53 10.47 0.36
C LEU A 198 -7.60 11.20 1.71
N GLY A 199 -8.62 10.89 2.52
CA GLY A 199 -8.98 11.66 3.71
C GLY A 199 -9.45 13.10 3.40
N ALA A 200 -9.87 13.83 4.44
CA ALA A 200 -10.14 15.26 4.34
C ALA A 200 -8.87 16.04 4.74
N PRO A 201 -8.24 16.82 3.84
CA PRO A 201 -7.13 17.67 4.24
C PRO A 201 -7.63 18.75 5.21
N PRO A 202 -6.89 19.06 6.29
CA PRO A 202 -7.22 20.20 7.13
C PRO A 202 -7.14 21.50 6.33
N PRO A 203 -7.83 22.57 6.78
CA PRO A 203 -7.72 23.87 6.14
C PRO A 203 -6.27 24.37 6.22
N ALA A 204 -5.69 24.62 5.05
CA ALA A 204 -4.29 25.03 4.90
C ALA A 204 -4.15 26.01 3.73
N GLN A 205 -3.00 26.69 3.64
CA GLN A 205 -2.68 27.47 2.45
C GLN A 205 -2.63 26.56 1.21
N PRO A 206 -2.95 27.07 -0.01
CA PRO A 206 -3.05 26.23 -1.21
C PRO A 206 -1.81 25.33 -1.47
N ALA A 207 -0.60 25.85 -1.26
CA ALA A 207 0.63 25.10 -1.44
C ALA A 207 0.77 23.94 -0.43
N GLU A 208 0.46 24.19 0.84
CA GLU A 208 0.48 23.19 1.90
C GLU A 208 -0.63 22.14 1.72
N GLY A 209 -1.86 22.58 1.42
CA GLY A 209 -2.98 21.68 1.12
C GLY A 209 -2.71 20.77 -0.08
N THR A 210 -2.06 21.30 -1.12
CA THR A 210 -1.63 20.53 -2.29
C THR A 210 -0.53 19.51 -1.92
N ALA A 211 0.42 19.89 -1.06
CA ALA A 211 1.46 18.99 -0.58
C ALA A 211 0.87 17.84 0.27
N MET A 212 -0.12 18.14 1.12
CA MET A 212 -0.85 17.13 1.88
C MET A 212 -1.66 16.20 0.97
N LEU A 213 -2.30 16.74 -0.06
CA LEU A 213 -3.00 15.94 -1.07
C LEU A 213 -2.04 15.01 -1.81
N LEU A 214 -0.84 15.48 -2.18
CA LEU A 214 0.19 14.62 -2.77
C LEU A 214 0.55 13.47 -1.82
N ARG A 215 0.82 13.75 -0.55
CA ARG A 215 1.10 12.72 0.46
C ARG A 215 -0.02 11.68 0.54
N SER A 216 -1.27 12.12 0.73
CA SER A 216 -2.44 11.22 0.82
C SER A 216 -2.60 10.37 -0.43
N LEU A 217 -2.43 10.96 -1.63
CA LEU A 217 -2.53 10.22 -2.89
C LEU A 217 -1.45 9.15 -3.02
N VAL A 218 -0.21 9.43 -2.62
CA VAL A 218 0.87 8.43 -2.65
C VAL A 218 0.59 7.27 -1.70
N VAL A 219 0.02 7.54 -0.51
CA VAL A 219 -0.41 6.49 0.41
C VAL A 219 -1.54 5.65 -0.19
N ALA A 220 -2.59 6.30 -0.72
CA ALA A 220 -3.74 5.62 -1.29
C ALA A 220 -3.38 4.75 -2.51
N LEU A 221 -2.46 5.21 -3.37
CA LEU A 221 -1.97 4.42 -4.51
C LEU A 221 -1.24 3.16 -4.08
N GLN A 222 -0.44 3.22 -3.01
CA GLN A 222 0.22 2.05 -2.44
C GLN A 222 -0.82 1.08 -1.86
N GLN A 223 -1.81 1.58 -1.12
CA GLN A 223 -2.87 0.77 -0.54
C GLN A 223 -3.73 0.07 -1.61
N ALA A 224 -4.07 0.77 -2.71
CA ALA A 224 -4.78 0.20 -3.86
C ALA A 224 -3.98 -0.94 -4.53
N ALA A 225 -2.64 -0.88 -4.46
CA ALA A 225 -1.76 -1.94 -4.92
C ALA A 225 -1.56 -3.08 -3.90
N GLY A 226 -2.18 -3.00 -2.71
CA GLY A 226 -2.04 -3.99 -1.64
C GLY A 226 -0.77 -3.84 -0.79
N LEU A 227 -0.11 -2.68 -0.84
CA LEU A 227 1.12 -2.40 -0.08
C LEU A 227 0.81 -1.83 1.32
N PRO A 228 1.66 -2.16 2.33
CA PRO A 228 1.44 -1.72 3.71
C PRO A 228 1.91 -0.28 3.95
N ALA A 229 1.11 0.70 3.57
CA ALA A 229 1.24 2.09 3.98
C ALA A 229 0.01 2.48 4.81
N PHE A 230 0.14 2.59 6.13
CA PHE A 230 -0.96 2.79 7.08
C PHE A 230 -0.89 4.13 7.80
N ASP A 231 0.30 4.62 8.07
CA ASP A 231 0.50 5.95 8.64
C ASP A 231 0.01 7.07 7.72
N THR A 232 -0.12 8.26 8.29
CA THR A 232 -0.41 9.47 7.52
C THR A 232 0.88 10.08 6.96
N GLY A 233 2.01 10.05 7.69
CA GLY A 233 3.21 10.80 7.29
C GLY A 233 3.19 12.25 7.77
N ALA A 234 4.11 13.07 7.27
CA ALA A 234 4.25 14.47 7.70
C ALA A 234 4.60 15.41 6.53
N ALA A 235 4.32 16.70 6.72
CA ALA A 235 4.78 17.78 5.85
C ALA A 235 5.53 18.80 6.71
N LEU A 236 6.74 19.15 6.28
CA LEU A 236 7.66 20.02 7.01
C LEU A 236 8.15 21.15 6.11
N PRO A 237 8.57 22.30 6.66
CA PRO A 237 9.30 23.29 5.89
C PRO A 237 10.56 22.67 5.27
N GLY A 238 10.82 22.96 4.00
CA GLY A 238 12.02 22.48 3.32
C GLY A 238 13.30 23.12 3.88
N PRO A 239 14.47 22.46 3.69
CA PRO A 239 15.76 23.00 4.13
C PRO A 239 16.00 24.43 3.61
N GLY A 240 16.50 25.31 4.47
CA GLY A 240 16.74 26.72 4.13
C GLY A 240 15.47 27.53 3.83
N GLY A 241 14.30 27.06 4.27
CA GLY A 241 13.01 27.73 4.03
C GLY A 241 12.49 27.60 2.59
N ARG A 242 13.10 26.74 1.77
CA ARG A 242 12.72 26.56 0.37
C ARG A 242 11.88 25.30 0.18
N GLY A 243 10.64 25.46 -0.27
CA GLY A 243 9.75 24.35 -0.57
C GLY A 243 9.22 23.61 0.66
N ILE A 244 8.69 22.42 0.45
CA ILE A 244 8.06 21.56 1.46
C ILE A 244 8.72 20.19 1.41
N LEU A 245 9.09 19.66 2.58
CA LEU A 245 9.59 18.30 2.75
C LEU A 245 8.43 17.40 3.17
N LEU A 246 8.07 16.44 2.33
CA LEU A 246 7.10 15.41 2.65
C LEU A 246 7.79 14.16 3.17
N LEU A 247 7.24 13.59 4.22
CA LEU A 247 7.56 12.27 4.74
C LEU A 247 6.34 11.39 4.49
N VAL A 248 6.47 10.43 3.57
CA VAL A 248 5.35 9.58 3.14
C VAL A 248 5.62 8.13 3.55
N PRO A 249 4.77 7.47 4.35
CA PRO A 249 5.02 6.09 4.73
C PRO A 249 5.03 5.17 3.50
N TYR A 250 5.91 4.17 3.53
CA TYR A 250 6.03 3.23 2.42
C TYR A 250 6.13 1.78 2.86
N GLY A 251 5.56 0.89 2.03
CA GLY A 251 5.73 -0.56 2.15
C GLY A 251 6.81 -1.13 1.21
N ASP A 252 7.10 -0.40 0.13
CA ASP A 252 8.12 -0.72 -0.86
C ASP A 252 8.68 0.57 -1.48
N GLU A 253 10.00 0.72 -1.51
CA GLU A 253 10.65 1.96 -1.97
C GLU A 253 10.33 2.25 -3.44
N ALA A 254 10.51 1.25 -4.31
CA ALA A 254 10.38 1.43 -5.76
C ALA A 254 8.93 1.74 -6.14
N ALA A 255 7.98 1.05 -5.50
CA ALA A 255 6.55 1.32 -5.69
C ALA A 255 6.17 2.71 -5.17
N ALA A 256 6.61 3.10 -3.97
CA ALA A 256 6.32 4.42 -3.40
C ALA A 256 6.89 5.56 -4.24
N ARG A 257 8.11 5.41 -4.76
CA ARG A 257 8.74 6.37 -5.67
C ARG A 257 7.94 6.53 -6.97
N ARG A 258 7.50 5.42 -7.56
CA ARG A 258 6.66 5.44 -8.77
C ARG A 258 5.31 6.11 -8.50
N ALA A 259 4.67 5.77 -7.39
CA ALA A 259 3.44 6.41 -6.94
C ALA A 259 3.63 7.93 -6.74
N ALA A 260 4.73 8.36 -6.11
CA ALA A 260 5.06 9.78 -5.92
C ALA A 260 5.20 10.55 -7.23
N VAL A 261 5.91 9.99 -8.21
CA VAL A 261 6.09 10.60 -9.53
C VAL A 261 4.76 10.73 -10.26
N TRP A 262 3.95 9.67 -10.27
CA TRP A 262 2.63 9.71 -10.91
C TRP A 262 1.68 10.68 -10.21
N ALA A 263 1.66 10.68 -8.87
CA ALA A 263 0.82 11.55 -8.07
C ALA A 263 1.16 13.03 -8.28
N ALA A 264 2.46 13.38 -8.32
CA ALA A 264 2.91 14.74 -8.61
C ALA A 264 2.49 15.19 -10.01
N TRP A 265 2.61 14.33 -11.03
CA TRP A 265 2.13 14.60 -12.38
C TRP A 265 0.60 14.75 -12.44
N ALA A 266 -0.13 13.86 -11.78
CA ALA A 266 -1.60 13.85 -11.77
C ALA A 266 -2.14 15.15 -11.17
N ILE A 267 -1.63 15.55 -10.00
CA ILE A 267 -2.02 16.80 -9.34
C ILE A 267 -1.59 18.00 -10.17
N SER A 268 -0.34 18.05 -10.66
CA SER A 268 0.12 19.16 -11.53
C SER A 268 -0.79 19.34 -12.73
N SER A 269 -1.27 18.24 -13.30
CA SER A 269 -2.17 18.28 -14.45
C SER A 269 -3.58 18.79 -14.16
N LEU A 270 -4.01 18.73 -12.90
CA LEU A 270 -5.26 19.30 -12.42
C LEU A 270 -5.07 20.77 -12.05
N LEU A 271 -3.93 21.14 -11.47
CA LEU A 271 -3.58 22.54 -11.20
C LEU A 271 -3.49 23.36 -12.49
N ALA A 272 -2.93 22.78 -13.55
CA ALA A 272 -2.76 23.41 -14.85
C ALA A 272 -4.08 23.72 -15.61
N VAL A 273 -5.22 23.15 -15.19
CA VAL A 273 -6.54 23.49 -15.77
C VAL A 273 -7.35 24.45 -14.88
N GLY A 274 -6.76 24.93 -13.79
CA GLY A 274 -7.35 25.86 -12.83
C GLY A 274 -8.21 25.19 -11.75
N SER A 275 -9.03 25.99 -11.06
CA SER A 275 -9.90 25.54 -9.95
C SER A 275 -11.32 25.23 -10.41
N GLY A 276 -11.92 24.16 -9.86
CA GLY A 276 -13.35 23.83 -9.97
C GLY A 276 -13.69 22.50 -10.66
N PRO A 277 -14.77 21.79 -10.25
CA PRO A 277 -15.09 20.44 -10.72
C PRO A 277 -15.30 20.30 -12.23
N ALA A 278 -15.94 21.30 -12.85
CA ALA A 278 -16.20 21.29 -14.29
C ALA A 278 -14.91 21.29 -15.12
N ARG A 279 -13.85 21.96 -14.63
CA ARG A 279 -12.55 22.04 -15.30
C ARG A 279 -11.77 20.73 -15.14
N TRP A 280 -11.84 20.14 -13.95
CA TRP A 280 -11.16 18.88 -13.65
C TRP A 280 -11.79 17.67 -14.32
N ALA A 281 -13.10 17.67 -14.60
CA ALA A 281 -13.87 16.52 -15.05
C ALA A 281 -13.19 15.71 -16.18
N ARG A 282 -12.76 16.39 -17.26
CA ARG A 282 -12.08 15.72 -18.39
C ARG A 282 -10.74 15.11 -17.97
N ARG A 283 -9.99 15.79 -17.11
CA ARG A 283 -8.67 15.34 -16.67
C ARG A 283 -8.79 14.19 -15.68
N LEU A 284 -9.71 14.28 -14.72
CA LEU A 284 -10.04 13.21 -13.78
C LEU A 284 -10.48 11.95 -14.51
N ALA A 285 -11.35 12.06 -15.53
CA ALA A 285 -11.75 10.91 -16.35
C ALA A 285 -10.55 10.26 -17.07
N SER A 286 -9.55 11.05 -17.48
CA SER A 286 -8.32 10.52 -18.06
C SER A 286 -7.43 9.83 -17.03
N LEU A 287 -7.32 10.38 -15.82
CA LEU A 287 -6.54 9.81 -14.73
C LEU A 287 -7.15 8.48 -14.27
N ALA A 288 -8.47 8.43 -14.11
CA ALA A 288 -9.21 7.22 -13.75
C ALA A 288 -8.96 6.07 -14.73
N ARG A 289 -8.84 6.34 -16.04
CA ARG A 289 -8.49 5.32 -17.04
C ARG A 289 -7.04 4.84 -16.96
N SER A 290 -6.11 5.69 -16.51
CA SER A 290 -4.70 5.33 -16.38
C SER A 290 -4.34 4.66 -15.04
N LEU A 291 -5.19 4.85 -14.01
CA LEU A 291 -4.95 4.34 -12.67
C LEU A 291 -4.79 2.81 -12.61
N PRO A 292 -5.62 1.99 -13.28
CA PRO A 292 -5.46 0.54 -13.24
C PRO A 292 -4.08 0.07 -13.73
N GLU A 293 -3.56 0.67 -14.79
CA GLU A 293 -2.23 0.35 -15.31
C GLU A 293 -1.13 0.66 -14.28
N LEU A 294 -1.22 1.81 -13.61
CA LEU A 294 -0.30 2.15 -12.53
C LEU A 294 -0.40 1.13 -11.38
N VAL A 295 -1.60 0.80 -10.93
CA VAL A 295 -1.81 -0.16 -9.82
C VAL A 295 -1.24 -1.53 -10.18
N GLU A 296 -1.42 -2.01 -11.41
CA GLU A 296 -0.78 -3.25 -11.90
C GLU A 296 0.74 -3.17 -11.91
N GLN A 297 1.33 -2.01 -12.20
CA GLN A 297 2.78 -1.81 -12.13
C GLN A 297 3.32 -1.83 -10.70
N LEU A 298 2.52 -1.44 -9.71
CA LEU A 298 2.90 -1.43 -8.28
C LEU A 298 2.69 -2.79 -7.62
N ARG A 299 1.71 -3.56 -8.07
CA ARG A 299 1.28 -4.83 -7.46
C ARG A 299 2.38 -5.90 -7.28
N PRO A 300 3.40 -6.04 -8.15
CA PRO A 300 4.47 -7.01 -7.95
C PRO A 300 5.25 -6.83 -6.64
N ALA A 301 5.23 -5.62 -6.07
CA ALA A 301 5.87 -5.35 -4.78
C ALA A 301 5.06 -5.87 -3.57
N ALA A 302 3.76 -6.10 -3.73
CA ALA A 302 2.89 -6.61 -2.67
C ALA A 302 3.03 -8.13 -2.49
N SER A 303 2.62 -8.64 -1.32
CA SER A 303 2.54 -10.09 -1.11
C SER A 303 1.56 -10.71 -2.11
N PRO A 304 1.89 -11.85 -2.75
CA PRO A 304 0.95 -12.56 -3.61
C PRO A 304 -0.21 -13.18 -2.82
N THR A 305 -0.11 -13.21 -1.48
CA THR A 305 -1.17 -13.70 -0.59
C THR A 305 -1.91 -12.55 0.07
N GLY A 306 -3.22 -12.72 0.30
CA GLY A 306 -4.03 -11.72 0.97
C GLY A 306 -3.76 -11.57 2.47
N ASN A 307 -3.13 -12.55 3.14
CA ASN A 307 -2.99 -12.51 4.60
C ASN A 307 -2.00 -11.44 5.09
N ALA A 308 -0.88 -11.23 4.37
CA ALA A 308 0.24 -10.42 4.87
C ALA A 308 -0.20 -8.98 5.20
N ILE A 309 -0.94 -8.32 4.29
CA ILE A 309 -1.43 -6.95 4.51
C ILE A 309 -2.36 -6.86 5.75
N HIS A 310 -3.09 -7.93 6.06
CA HIS A 310 -3.97 -7.98 7.22
C HIS A 310 -3.21 -8.20 8.52
N PHE A 311 -2.19 -9.07 8.53
CA PHE A 311 -1.26 -9.18 9.65
C PHE A 311 -0.56 -7.86 9.96
N LEU A 312 -0.02 -7.18 8.93
CA LEU A 312 0.67 -5.90 9.13
C LEU A 312 -0.27 -4.80 9.61
N ARG A 313 -1.51 -4.78 9.11
CA ARG A 313 -2.54 -3.84 9.60
C ARG A 313 -2.94 -4.14 11.04
N ALA A 314 -3.06 -5.41 11.42
CA ALA A 314 -3.32 -5.81 12.81
C ALA A 314 -2.15 -5.42 13.72
N ALA A 315 -0.90 -5.72 13.33
CA ALA A 315 0.31 -5.31 14.06
C ALA A 315 0.36 -3.79 14.26
N HIS A 316 0.12 -3.02 13.19
CA HIS A 316 0.06 -1.55 13.27
C HIS A 316 -1.00 -1.06 14.27
N ARG A 317 -2.21 -1.62 14.26
CA ARG A 317 -3.29 -1.25 15.21
C ARG A 317 -2.98 -1.67 16.65
N MET A 318 -2.31 -2.80 16.83
CA MET A 318 -1.85 -3.27 18.13
C MET A 318 -0.65 -2.48 18.66
N GLY A 319 -0.08 -1.58 17.84
CA GLY A 319 1.16 -0.89 18.18
C GLY A 319 2.32 -1.87 18.35
N VAL A 320 2.41 -2.91 17.52
CA VAL A 320 3.53 -3.85 17.50
C VAL A 320 4.46 -3.48 16.35
N PRO A 321 5.78 -3.30 16.59
CA PRO A 321 6.71 -2.93 15.53
C PRO A 321 6.82 -4.05 14.51
N TRP A 322 6.95 -3.67 13.25
CA TRP A 322 7.18 -4.64 12.18
C TRP A 322 8.12 -4.05 11.12
N ARG A 323 8.85 -4.92 10.43
CA ARG A 323 9.74 -4.55 9.33
C ARG A 323 9.68 -5.58 8.22
N ARG A 324 9.88 -5.14 6.98
CA ARG A 324 10.07 -6.04 5.83
C ARG A 324 11.54 -6.43 5.76
N PHE A 325 11.84 -7.73 5.64
CA PHE A 325 13.23 -8.22 5.51
C PHE A 325 13.43 -9.18 4.32
N GLY A 326 12.36 -9.51 3.59
CA GLY A 326 12.40 -10.24 2.32
C GLY A 326 11.35 -9.74 1.33
N ALA A 327 11.23 -10.43 0.18
CA ALA A 327 10.24 -10.05 -0.84
C ALA A 327 8.82 -10.02 -0.26
N HIS A 328 8.40 -11.07 0.46
CA HIS A 328 7.07 -11.17 1.07
C HIS A 328 7.11 -11.59 2.55
N ALA A 329 8.30 -11.58 3.15
CA ALA A 329 8.53 -11.95 4.54
C ALA A 329 8.69 -10.70 5.42
N TYR A 330 8.09 -10.77 6.61
CA TYR A 330 8.02 -9.68 7.56
C TYR A 330 8.43 -10.15 8.95
N GLN A 331 9.19 -9.30 9.63
CA GLN A 331 9.46 -9.43 11.05
C GLN A 331 8.40 -8.65 11.81
N ILE A 332 7.86 -9.26 12.86
CA ILE A 332 7.03 -8.61 13.87
C ILE A 332 7.80 -8.66 15.19
N GLY A 333 7.91 -7.54 15.91
CA GLY A 333 8.73 -7.39 17.10
C GLY A 333 10.20 -7.04 16.82
N ASN A 334 11.00 -6.93 17.89
CA ASN A 334 12.42 -6.61 17.88
C ASN A 334 13.26 -7.67 18.61
N GLY A 335 14.48 -7.92 18.10
CA GLY A 335 15.47 -8.79 18.73
C GLY A 335 14.96 -10.19 19.08
N ALA A 336 15.30 -10.66 20.27
CA ALA A 336 14.87 -11.96 20.82
C ALA A 336 13.35 -12.12 21.00
N ARG A 337 12.61 -11.00 21.00
CA ARG A 337 11.14 -10.98 21.09
C ARG A 337 10.46 -10.89 19.73
N SER A 338 11.23 -10.88 18.64
CA SER A 338 10.70 -10.86 17.29
C SER A 338 10.30 -12.24 16.79
N ARG A 339 9.41 -12.26 15.80
CA ARG A 339 9.01 -13.43 15.03
C ARG A 339 8.98 -13.08 13.55
N TRP A 340 9.23 -14.07 12.71
CA TRP A 340 9.05 -13.91 11.27
C TRP A 340 7.76 -14.55 10.79
N LEU A 341 7.17 -13.94 9.78
CA LEU A 341 6.07 -14.52 9.03
C LEU A 341 6.14 -14.23 7.53
N ASP A 342 5.66 -15.20 6.74
CA ASP A 342 5.26 -15.03 5.35
C ASP A 342 3.83 -15.58 5.23
N SER A 343 2.87 -14.67 5.09
CA SER A 343 1.45 -15.01 5.12
C SER A 343 1.06 -15.63 6.47
N THR A 344 0.83 -16.95 6.52
CA THR A 344 0.54 -17.73 7.73
C THR A 344 1.66 -18.70 8.10
N LEU A 345 2.76 -18.73 7.35
CA LEU A 345 3.97 -19.47 7.71
C LEU A 345 4.76 -18.64 8.72
N THR A 346 5.17 -19.26 9.83
CA THR A 346 5.99 -18.62 10.86
C THR A 346 7.42 -19.18 10.86
N ASP A 347 8.32 -18.56 11.62
CA ASP A 347 9.64 -19.11 11.93
C ASP A 347 9.60 -20.43 12.72
N ARG A 348 8.45 -20.82 13.27
CA ARG A 348 8.22 -22.11 13.93
C ARG A 348 7.72 -23.19 12.98
N THR A 349 7.23 -22.83 11.78
CA THR A 349 6.73 -23.79 10.80
C THR A 349 7.90 -24.53 10.13
N PRO A 350 8.04 -25.86 10.30
CA PRO A 350 9.14 -26.58 9.66
C PRO A 350 8.97 -26.58 8.13
N GLY A 351 9.96 -26.09 7.39
CA GLY A 351 9.88 -26.05 5.91
C GLY A 351 9.68 -27.42 5.25
N ILE A 352 10.16 -28.50 5.88
CA ILE A 352 9.86 -29.87 5.44
C ILE A 352 8.37 -30.19 5.56
N SER A 353 7.71 -29.76 6.65
CA SER A 353 6.28 -29.96 6.86
C SER A 353 5.44 -29.24 5.82
N VAL A 354 5.82 -28.01 5.44
CA VAL A 354 5.15 -27.25 4.37
C VAL A 354 5.20 -28.02 3.05
N ARG A 355 6.39 -28.52 2.67
CA ARG A 355 6.55 -29.33 1.45
C ARG A 355 5.76 -30.62 1.48
N LEU A 356 5.72 -31.31 2.64
CA LEU A 356 4.95 -32.54 2.79
C LEU A 356 3.44 -32.27 2.68
N ALA A 357 2.96 -31.17 3.26
CA ALA A 357 1.56 -30.73 3.19
C ALA A 357 1.11 -30.35 1.76
N GLN A 358 2.04 -29.83 0.93
CA GLN A 358 1.78 -29.53 -0.48
C GLN A 358 1.71 -30.79 -1.37
N ASP A 359 2.31 -31.90 -0.93
CA ASP A 359 2.18 -33.19 -1.62
C ASP A 359 0.97 -33.96 -1.08
N LYS A 360 -0.08 -34.03 -1.90
CA LYS A 360 -1.36 -34.68 -1.55
C LYS A 360 -1.17 -36.16 -1.19
N MET A 361 -0.32 -36.89 -1.91
CA MET A 361 -0.11 -38.32 -1.68
C MET A 361 0.62 -38.56 -0.37
N VAL A 362 1.68 -37.79 -0.13
CA VAL A 362 2.47 -37.88 1.10
C VAL A 362 1.64 -37.43 2.31
N THR A 363 0.90 -36.33 2.19
CA THR A 363 -0.04 -35.87 3.22
C THR A 363 -1.03 -36.97 3.59
N CYS A 364 -1.69 -37.57 2.60
CA CYS A 364 -2.64 -38.64 2.89
C CYS A 364 -1.97 -39.87 3.53
N ALA A 365 -0.77 -40.25 3.11
CA ALA A 365 -0.04 -41.35 3.72
C ALA A 365 0.29 -41.07 5.20
N ILE A 366 0.69 -39.84 5.53
CA ILE A 366 0.94 -39.39 6.90
C ILE A 366 -0.36 -39.44 7.73
N LEU A 367 -1.46 -38.89 7.19
CA LEU A 367 -2.76 -38.88 7.88
C LEU A 367 -3.29 -40.29 8.13
N ARG A 368 -3.18 -41.21 7.16
CA ARG A 368 -3.55 -42.63 7.35
C ARG A 368 -2.73 -43.29 8.44
N ARG A 369 -1.41 -43.07 8.46
CA ARG A 369 -0.51 -43.59 9.53
C ARG A 369 -0.88 -43.01 10.90
N ALA A 370 -1.41 -41.79 10.94
CA ALA A 370 -1.91 -41.16 12.16
C ALA A 370 -3.33 -41.63 12.57
N GLY A 371 -3.95 -42.54 11.81
CA GLY A 371 -5.29 -43.07 12.07
C GLY A 371 -6.41 -42.08 11.73
N LEU A 372 -6.16 -41.13 10.83
CA LEU A 372 -7.12 -40.09 10.44
C LEU A 372 -7.79 -40.43 9.10
N PRO A 373 -9.05 -40.03 8.90
CA PRO A 373 -9.80 -40.39 7.71
C PRO A 373 -9.33 -39.55 6.52
N VAL A 374 -8.98 -40.22 5.43
CA VAL A 374 -8.74 -39.60 4.12
C VAL A 374 -9.46 -40.43 3.05
N PRO A 375 -9.87 -39.82 1.93
CA PRO A 375 -10.49 -40.57 0.83
C PRO A 375 -9.60 -41.73 0.37
N ALA A 376 -10.20 -42.88 0.06
CA ALA A 376 -9.50 -43.96 -0.63
C ALA A 376 -9.16 -43.48 -2.05
N HIS A 377 -7.92 -43.66 -2.48
CA HIS A 377 -7.45 -43.09 -3.75
C HIS A 377 -6.30 -43.87 -4.38
N GLU A 378 -6.10 -43.66 -5.67
CA GLU A 378 -4.94 -44.14 -6.44
C GLU A 378 -4.61 -43.18 -7.57
N LEU A 379 -3.32 -43.12 -7.96
CA LEU A 379 -2.88 -42.37 -9.11
C LEU A 379 -3.14 -43.16 -10.40
N ALA A 380 -3.63 -42.49 -11.43
CA ALA A 380 -3.81 -43.03 -12.75
C ALA A 380 -3.18 -42.10 -13.79
N THR A 381 -2.38 -42.68 -14.69
CA THR A 381 -1.76 -41.98 -15.82
C THR A 381 -2.45 -42.27 -17.16
N THR A 382 -3.40 -43.22 -17.16
CA THR A 382 -4.23 -43.53 -18.32
C THR A 382 -5.69 -43.57 -17.91
N VAL A 383 -6.59 -43.27 -18.85
CA VAL A 383 -8.02 -43.30 -18.57
C VAL A 383 -8.50 -44.73 -18.26
N GLU A 384 -7.91 -45.75 -18.89
CA GLU A 384 -8.21 -47.16 -18.61
C GLU A 384 -7.83 -47.54 -17.18
N HIS A 385 -6.69 -47.07 -16.68
CA HIS A 385 -6.30 -47.27 -15.29
C HIS A 385 -7.23 -46.52 -14.34
N ALA A 386 -7.63 -45.29 -14.68
CA ALA A 386 -8.60 -44.52 -13.90
C ALA A 386 -9.96 -45.22 -13.79
N VAL A 387 -10.45 -45.81 -14.89
CA VAL A 387 -11.69 -46.62 -14.91
C VAL A 387 -11.55 -47.85 -14.03
N ALA A 388 -10.42 -48.56 -14.10
CA ALA A 388 -10.16 -49.73 -13.26
C ALA A 388 -10.11 -49.37 -11.76
N VAL A 389 -9.49 -48.24 -11.42
CA VAL A 389 -9.49 -47.71 -10.04
C VAL A 389 -10.91 -47.36 -9.60
N ALA A 390 -11.67 -46.64 -10.43
CA ALA A 390 -13.04 -46.25 -10.09
C ALA A 390 -13.97 -47.46 -9.90
N ALA A 391 -13.82 -48.50 -10.71
CA ALA A 391 -14.56 -49.75 -10.54
C ALA A 391 -14.25 -50.44 -9.19
N ARG A 392 -13.00 -50.38 -8.72
CA ARG A 392 -12.59 -50.93 -7.42
C ARG A 392 -13.01 -50.07 -6.23
N LEU A 393 -12.95 -48.74 -6.35
CA LEU A 393 -13.42 -47.80 -5.31
C LEU A 393 -14.95 -47.74 -5.23
N GLY A 394 -15.62 -48.05 -6.35
CA GLY A 394 -17.05 -47.89 -6.55
C GLY A 394 -17.44 -46.43 -6.79
N TYR A 395 -18.44 -46.21 -7.64
CA TYR A 395 -18.99 -44.87 -7.90
C TYR A 395 -19.86 -44.37 -6.72
N PRO A 396 -20.02 -43.04 -6.52
CA PRO A 396 -19.34 -41.99 -7.27
C PRO A 396 -17.86 -41.80 -6.87
N VAL A 397 -17.08 -41.23 -7.80
CA VAL A 397 -15.64 -40.93 -7.62
C VAL A 397 -15.32 -39.47 -7.99
N VAL A 398 -14.10 -39.04 -7.65
CA VAL A 398 -13.55 -37.73 -7.99
C VAL A 398 -12.25 -37.95 -8.77
N VAL A 399 -12.06 -37.16 -9.83
CA VAL A 399 -10.81 -37.08 -10.60
C VAL A 399 -10.20 -35.70 -10.39
N LYS A 400 -8.94 -35.65 -9.98
CA LYS A 400 -8.20 -34.39 -9.76
C LYS A 400 -6.76 -34.44 -10.27
N PRO A 401 -6.25 -33.38 -10.93
CA PRO A 401 -4.83 -33.25 -11.25
C PRO A 401 -3.96 -33.30 -9.99
N LEU A 402 -2.81 -33.98 -10.08
CA LEU A 402 -1.89 -34.10 -8.94
C LEU A 402 -1.26 -32.75 -8.56
N ALA A 403 -0.81 -31.97 -9.56
CA ALA A 403 0.06 -30.80 -9.36
C ALA A 403 -0.67 -29.45 -9.24
N LEU A 404 -1.96 -29.42 -8.88
CA LEU A 404 -2.72 -28.18 -8.81
C LEU A 404 -3.52 -27.97 -7.53
N ASP A 405 -3.53 -26.71 -7.09
CA ASP A 405 -4.32 -26.21 -5.97
C ASP A 405 -5.60 -25.52 -6.45
N GLY A 406 -6.51 -25.20 -5.51
CA GLY A 406 -7.64 -24.30 -5.76
C GLY A 406 -8.81 -24.89 -6.58
N GLY A 407 -8.77 -26.18 -6.90
CA GLY A 407 -9.87 -26.89 -7.58
C GLY A 407 -9.87 -26.80 -9.11
N ALA A 408 -8.78 -26.31 -9.72
CA ALA A 408 -8.64 -26.33 -11.18
C ALA A 408 -8.52 -27.76 -11.70
N GLY A 409 -9.33 -28.13 -12.70
CA GLY A 409 -9.37 -29.49 -13.27
C GLY A 409 -10.02 -30.55 -12.37
N VAL A 410 -10.60 -30.17 -11.22
CA VAL A 410 -11.27 -31.14 -10.32
C VAL A 410 -12.68 -31.43 -10.81
N ALA A 411 -12.96 -32.71 -11.07
CA ALA A 411 -14.28 -33.20 -11.41
C ALA A 411 -14.77 -34.14 -10.31
N ALA A 412 -15.78 -33.70 -9.55
CA ALA A 412 -16.33 -34.43 -8.41
C ALA A 412 -17.76 -34.95 -8.70
N GLY A 413 -18.14 -36.02 -8.00
CA GLY A 413 -19.48 -36.63 -8.12
C GLY A 413 -19.67 -37.33 -9.46
N LEU A 414 -18.62 -38.00 -9.96
CA LEU A 414 -18.68 -38.77 -11.20
C LEU A 414 -19.38 -40.10 -10.90
N GLU A 415 -20.53 -40.34 -11.50
CA GLU A 415 -21.43 -41.46 -11.14
C GLU A 415 -21.25 -42.70 -12.03
N ASP A 416 -20.61 -42.54 -13.17
CA ASP A 416 -20.40 -43.60 -14.15
C ASP A 416 -19.08 -43.44 -14.93
N GLU A 417 -18.74 -44.47 -15.70
CA GLU A 417 -17.53 -44.52 -16.52
C GLU A 417 -17.49 -43.42 -17.59
N ALA A 418 -18.63 -43.10 -18.22
CA ALA A 418 -18.67 -42.11 -19.29
C ALA A 418 -18.35 -40.70 -18.75
N ALA A 419 -18.91 -40.35 -17.59
CA ALA A 419 -18.60 -39.12 -16.89
C ALA A 419 -17.12 -39.06 -16.49
N LEU A 420 -16.55 -40.17 -16.00
CA LEU A 420 -15.14 -40.25 -15.65
C LEU A 420 -14.22 -40.08 -16.86
N ARG A 421 -14.51 -40.75 -17.98
CA ARG A 421 -13.71 -40.62 -19.20
C ARG A 421 -13.67 -39.18 -19.72
N ARG A 422 -14.82 -38.50 -19.72
CA ARG A 422 -14.90 -37.08 -20.09
C ARG A 422 -14.08 -36.22 -19.13
N ALA A 423 -14.28 -36.38 -17.82
CA ALA A 423 -13.55 -35.63 -16.81
C ALA A 423 -12.02 -35.85 -16.88
N PHE A 424 -11.59 -37.08 -17.14
CA PHE A 424 -10.17 -37.42 -17.31
C PHE A 424 -9.59 -36.74 -18.55
N ALA A 425 -10.32 -36.73 -19.67
CA ALA A 425 -9.90 -36.03 -20.89
C ALA A 425 -9.80 -34.51 -20.68
N ASP A 426 -10.79 -33.91 -20.03
CA ASP A 426 -10.80 -32.48 -19.71
C ASP A 426 -9.62 -32.09 -18.80
N ALA A 427 -9.32 -32.92 -17.81
CA ALA A 427 -8.20 -32.71 -16.89
C ALA A 427 -6.82 -33.03 -17.52
N GLY A 428 -6.78 -33.90 -18.52
CA GLY A 428 -5.56 -34.28 -19.24
C GLY A 428 -4.87 -33.13 -19.97
N ALA A 429 -5.60 -32.05 -20.28
CA ALA A 429 -5.01 -30.81 -20.80
C ALA A 429 -4.13 -30.08 -19.77
N ILE A 430 -4.18 -30.50 -18.50
CA ILE A 430 -3.60 -29.79 -17.36
C ILE A 430 -2.50 -30.60 -16.68
N SER A 431 -2.66 -31.93 -16.59
CA SER A 431 -1.69 -32.84 -15.97
C SER A 431 -1.78 -34.21 -16.63
N ASP A 432 -0.65 -34.90 -16.79
CA ASP A 432 -0.63 -36.28 -17.29
C ASP A 432 -0.93 -37.31 -16.19
N THR A 433 -0.88 -36.89 -14.93
CA THR A 433 -1.16 -37.74 -13.77
C THR A 433 -2.39 -37.23 -13.03
N MET A 434 -3.36 -38.12 -12.84
CA MET A 434 -4.60 -37.86 -12.12
C MET A 434 -4.65 -38.68 -10.84
N LEU A 435 -5.22 -38.08 -9.80
CA LEU A 435 -5.62 -38.77 -8.59
C LEU A 435 -7.10 -39.12 -8.72
N VAL A 436 -7.42 -40.41 -8.67
CA VAL A 436 -8.78 -40.93 -8.64
C VAL A 436 -9.11 -41.33 -7.22
N GLU A 437 -10.13 -40.73 -6.63
CA GLU A 437 -10.51 -40.94 -5.24
C GLU A 437 -11.99 -41.20 -5.05
N LYS A 438 -12.32 -41.88 -3.96
CA LYS A 438 -13.71 -42.12 -3.57
C LYS A 438 -14.37 -40.78 -3.22
N HIS A 439 -15.54 -40.53 -3.78
CA HIS A 439 -16.32 -39.35 -3.42
C HIS A 439 -16.80 -39.47 -1.97
N VAL A 440 -16.61 -38.40 -1.19
CA VAL A 440 -17.06 -38.30 0.20
C VAL A 440 -18.29 -37.41 0.21
N GLU A 441 -19.41 -37.98 0.65
CA GLU A 441 -20.67 -37.24 0.84
C GLU A 441 -20.61 -36.41 2.11
N GLY A 442 -21.16 -35.19 2.05
CA GLY A 442 -21.31 -34.32 3.20
C GLY A 442 -21.06 -32.85 2.91
N ASP A 443 -21.18 -32.05 3.97
CA ASP A 443 -20.89 -30.63 3.95
C ASP A 443 -19.39 -30.40 4.10
N ASP A 444 -18.92 -29.29 3.54
CA ASP A 444 -17.51 -28.95 3.45
C ASP A 444 -17.15 -27.88 4.50
N TYR A 445 -16.20 -28.18 5.36
CA TYR A 445 -15.76 -27.32 6.45
C TYR A 445 -14.27 -27.02 6.35
N ARG A 446 -13.89 -25.83 6.83
CA ARG A 446 -12.49 -25.49 7.10
C ARG A 446 -12.31 -25.18 8.58
N LEU A 447 -11.45 -25.96 9.23
CA LEU A 447 -11.05 -25.79 10.62
C LEU A 447 -9.65 -25.18 10.64
N VAL A 448 -9.50 -24.01 11.25
CA VAL A 448 -8.20 -23.35 11.43
C VAL A 448 -7.63 -23.82 12.76
N VAL A 449 -6.45 -24.42 12.69
CA VAL A 449 -5.69 -24.86 13.86
C VAL A 449 -4.53 -23.88 14.07
N VAL A 450 -4.40 -23.35 15.28
CA VAL A 450 -3.29 -22.51 15.74
C VAL A 450 -2.74 -23.13 17.02
N ASP A 451 -1.43 -23.39 17.05
CA ASP A 451 -0.71 -24.01 18.18
C ASP A 451 -1.36 -25.31 18.69
N GLY A 452 -1.79 -26.14 17.76
CA GLY A 452 -2.43 -27.42 18.06
C GLY A 452 -3.86 -27.34 18.58
N ARG A 453 -4.51 -26.17 18.53
CA ARG A 453 -5.93 -26.00 18.90
C ARG A 453 -6.75 -25.48 17.74
N VAL A 454 -7.96 -26.00 17.54
CA VAL A 454 -8.91 -25.37 16.60
C VAL A 454 -9.37 -24.03 17.19
N THR A 455 -9.06 -22.94 16.50
CA THR A 455 -9.41 -21.57 16.92
C THR A 455 -10.57 -21.00 16.12
N TRP A 456 -10.80 -21.50 14.92
CA TRP A 456 -11.87 -21.03 14.05
C TRP A 456 -12.40 -22.11 13.13
N ALA A 457 -13.67 -21.99 12.76
CA ALA A 457 -14.30 -22.89 11.81
C ALA A 457 -15.24 -22.13 10.88
N ILE A 458 -15.26 -22.56 9.62
CA ILE A 458 -16.26 -22.13 8.66
C ILE A 458 -16.86 -23.33 7.94
N GLU A 459 -18.12 -23.22 7.59
CA GLU A 459 -18.74 -24.02 6.54
C GLU A 459 -18.50 -23.31 5.19
N ARG A 460 -18.04 -24.06 4.19
CA ARG A 460 -17.84 -23.58 2.83
C ARG A 460 -19.06 -23.97 2.01
N VAL A 461 -20.04 -23.06 1.98
CA VAL A 461 -21.28 -23.29 1.24
C VAL A 461 -21.03 -23.05 -0.25
N ALA A 462 -21.41 -24.00 -1.09
CA ALA A 462 -21.32 -23.86 -2.54
C ALA A 462 -22.12 -22.65 -3.06
N GLY A 463 -21.75 -22.12 -4.23
CA GLY A 463 -22.57 -21.11 -4.89
C GLY A 463 -23.97 -21.64 -5.16
N GLY A 464 -24.99 -20.93 -4.70
CA GLY A 464 -26.38 -21.37 -4.74
C GLY A 464 -27.29 -20.43 -3.96
N VAL A 465 -28.59 -20.73 -3.96
CA VAL A 465 -29.61 -19.91 -3.28
C VAL A 465 -30.48 -20.76 -2.39
N ARG A 466 -31.09 -20.17 -1.37
CA ARG A 466 -32.06 -20.84 -0.50
C ARG A 466 -33.46 -20.40 -0.92
N GLY A 467 -34.33 -21.36 -1.20
CA GLY A 467 -35.73 -21.09 -1.50
C GLY A 467 -36.42 -20.39 -0.35
N ASP A 468 -37.28 -19.43 -0.67
CA ASP A 468 -38.21 -18.78 0.26
C ASP A 468 -39.65 -19.25 0.07
N GLY A 469 -39.91 -20.09 -0.94
CA GLY A 469 -41.25 -20.59 -1.29
C GLY A 469 -42.08 -19.63 -2.14
N GLU A 470 -41.56 -18.46 -2.49
CA GLU A 470 -42.31 -17.41 -3.20
C GLU A 470 -41.64 -17.01 -4.52
N ARG A 471 -40.32 -16.83 -4.51
CA ARG A 471 -39.56 -16.31 -5.66
C ARG A 471 -38.98 -17.43 -6.52
N THR A 472 -38.87 -17.15 -7.83
CA THR A 472 -38.23 -18.07 -8.77
C THR A 472 -36.74 -18.19 -8.49
N LEU A 473 -36.14 -19.29 -8.93
CA LEU A 473 -34.71 -19.53 -8.83
C LEU A 473 -33.89 -18.42 -9.49
N ALA A 474 -34.35 -17.89 -10.63
CA ALA A 474 -33.74 -16.74 -11.31
C ALA A 474 -33.78 -15.47 -10.45
N ALA A 475 -34.93 -15.14 -9.85
CA ALA A 475 -35.08 -13.95 -9.00
C ALA A 475 -34.21 -14.04 -7.73
N LEU A 476 -34.15 -15.22 -7.10
CA LEU A 476 -33.28 -15.46 -5.95
C LEU A 476 -31.79 -15.33 -6.33
N LEU A 477 -31.41 -15.74 -7.54
CA LEU A 477 -30.04 -15.61 -8.03
C LEU A 477 -29.66 -14.16 -8.36
N GLU A 478 -30.60 -13.38 -8.89
CA GLU A 478 -30.41 -11.93 -9.09
C GLU A 478 -30.22 -11.22 -7.74
N GLU A 479 -31.05 -11.52 -6.74
CA GLU A 479 -30.88 -10.98 -5.38
C GLU A 479 -29.52 -11.37 -4.77
N LEU A 480 -29.12 -12.65 -4.89
CA LEU A 480 -27.81 -13.11 -4.41
C LEU A 480 -26.68 -12.28 -5.03
N ASN A 481 -26.77 -12.00 -6.33
CA ASN A 481 -25.77 -11.24 -7.08
C ASN A 481 -25.88 -9.72 -6.89
N ALA A 482 -26.95 -9.22 -6.28
CA ALA A 482 -27.10 -7.82 -5.90
C ALA A 482 -26.29 -7.46 -4.63
N ASP A 483 -25.72 -8.45 -3.92
CA ASP A 483 -24.77 -8.22 -2.83
C ASP A 483 -23.56 -7.40 -3.36
N PRO A 484 -23.28 -6.21 -2.80
CA PRO A 484 -22.22 -5.33 -3.29
C PRO A 484 -20.82 -5.95 -3.17
N ARG A 485 -20.66 -7.02 -2.38
CA ARG A 485 -19.40 -7.77 -2.27
C ARG A 485 -19.15 -8.68 -3.47
N ARG A 486 -20.18 -9.00 -4.27
CA ARG A 486 -20.08 -9.90 -5.43
C ARG A 486 -19.72 -9.15 -6.71
N GLY A 487 -18.70 -9.64 -7.42
CA GLY A 487 -18.27 -9.03 -8.68
C GLY A 487 -17.40 -9.91 -9.56
N ASN A 488 -17.17 -9.41 -10.79
CA ASN A 488 -16.36 -10.09 -11.81
C ASN A 488 -14.88 -9.64 -11.82
N GLY A 489 -14.55 -8.55 -11.13
CA GLY A 489 -13.18 -8.06 -10.97
C GLY A 489 -12.37 -8.82 -9.91
N LYS A 490 -11.04 -8.69 -9.93
CA LYS A 490 -10.14 -9.26 -8.90
C LYS A 490 -10.36 -8.67 -7.50
N GLU A 491 -10.97 -7.50 -7.43
CA GLU A 491 -11.19 -6.73 -6.19
C GLU A 491 -12.45 -7.15 -5.43
N ALA A 492 -13.35 -7.89 -6.09
CA ALA A 492 -14.57 -8.37 -5.45
C ALA A 492 -14.26 -9.41 -4.37
N SER A 493 -14.80 -9.21 -3.17
CA SER A 493 -14.62 -10.13 -2.04
C SER A 493 -15.31 -11.47 -2.26
N LEU A 494 -16.36 -11.49 -3.10
CA LEU A 494 -17.09 -12.69 -3.51
C LEU A 494 -17.23 -12.71 -5.04
N ARG A 495 -17.28 -13.90 -5.64
CA ARG A 495 -17.58 -14.03 -7.07
C ARG A 495 -19.09 -14.11 -7.31
N ARG A 496 -19.53 -13.57 -8.43
CA ARG A 496 -20.91 -13.75 -8.89
C ARG A 496 -21.17 -15.22 -9.20
N VAL A 497 -22.42 -15.62 -9.06
CA VAL A 497 -22.91 -16.93 -9.50
C VAL A 497 -23.75 -16.69 -10.74
N ASP A 498 -23.18 -16.99 -11.91
CA ASP A 498 -23.86 -16.84 -13.18
C ASP A 498 -24.73 -18.07 -13.50
N TRP A 499 -25.82 -17.86 -14.21
CA TRP A 499 -26.65 -18.95 -14.73
C TRP A 499 -26.02 -19.53 -16.00
N ASP A 500 -25.06 -20.44 -15.83
CA ASP A 500 -24.36 -21.13 -16.91
C ASP A 500 -24.77 -22.62 -17.02
N GLU A 501 -24.09 -23.38 -17.88
CA GLU A 501 -24.36 -24.79 -18.09
C GLU A 501 -24.24 -25.63 -16.81
N GLU A 502 -23.27 -25.32 -15.94
CA GLU A 502 -23.09 -26.02 -14.67
C GLU A 502 -24.26 -25.75 -13.72
N ALA A 503 -24.63 -24.47 -13.55
CA ALA A 503 -25.77 -24.08 -12.71
C ALA A 503 -27.07 -24.73 -13.21
N ALA A 504 -27.31 -24.67 -14.54
CA ALA A 504 -28.47 -25.27 -15.16
C ALA A 504 -28.48 -26.80 -15.02
N HIS A 505 -27.33 -27.47 -15.10
CA HIS A 505 -27.23 -28.91 -14.91
C HIS A 505 -27.52 -29.30 -13.45
N LEU A 506 -26.93 -28.62 -12.48
CA LEU A 506 -27.13 -28.89 -11.05
C LEU A 506 -28.57 -28.60 -10.60
N ALA A 507 -29.18 -27.52 -11.10
CA ALA A 507 -30.58 -27.22 -10.84
C ALA A 507 -31.51 -28.32 -11.40
N ARG A 508 -31.28 -28.75 -12.65
CA ARG A 508 -32.06 -29.83 -13.30
C ARG A 508 -31.98 -31.14 -12.52
N ARG A 509 -30.80 -31.49 -11.99
CA ARG A 509 -30.63 -32.66 -11.11
C ARG A 509 -31.47 -32.59 -9.83
N GLN A 510 -31.75 -31.38 -9.36
CA GLN A 510 -32.63 -31.13 -8.22
C GLN A 510 -34.11 -31.00 -8.62
N GLY A 511 -34.44 -31.24 -9.90
CA GLY A 511 -35.80 -31.10 -10.44
C GLY A 511 -36.26 -29.66 -10.60
N LEU A 512 -35.32 -28.71 -10.74
CA LEU A 512 -35.61 -27.28 -10.81
C LEU A 512 -35.08 -26.67 -12.12
N GLY A 513 -35.82 -25.68 -12.63
CA GLY A 513 -35.42 -24.76 -13.69
C GLY A 513 -35.37 -23.31 -13.20
N PRO A 514 -34.99 -22.35 -14.06
CA PRO A 514 -34.87 -20.94 -13.68
C PRO A 514 -36.19 -20.34 -13.17
N ASP A 515 -37.33 -20.78 -13.72
CA ASP A 515 -38.67 -20.31 -13.33
C ASP A 515 -39.29 -21.12 -12.18
N SER A 516 -38.60 -22.15 -11.69
CA SER A 516 -39.10 -22.93 -10.54
C SER A 516 -39.00 -22.12 -9.25
N VAL A 517 -40.01 -22.23 -8.39
CA VAL A 517 -40.02 -21.64 -7.04
C VAL A 517 -39.56 -22.70 -6.04
N PRO A 518 -38.32 -22.62 -5.51
CA PRO A 518 -37.83 -23.61 -4.56
C PRO A 518 -38.54 -23.43 -3.21
N ALA A 519 -38.92 -24.55 -2.57
CA ALA A 519 -39.59 -24.54 -1.27
C ALA A 519 -38.78 -23.78 -0.20
N ALA A 520 -39.48 -23.17 0.75
CA ALA A 520 -38.87 -22.40 1.82
C ALA A 520 -37.82 -23.23 2.59
N GLY A 521 -36.62 -22.68 2.73
CA GLY A 521 -35.48 -23.32 3.40
C GLY A 521 -34.72 -24.35 2.57
N ARG A 522 -35.21 -24.73 1.38
CA ARG A 522 -34.50 -25.66 0.48
C ARG A 522 -33.30 -24.97 -0.16
N PHE A 523 -32.09 -25.46 0.10
CA PHE A 523 -30.90 -24.98 -0.59
C PHE A 523 -30.82 -25.57 -2.00
N VAL A 524 -30.63 -24.70 -3.00
CA VAL A 524 -30.45 -25.06 -4.40
C VAL A 524 -29.00 -24.80 -4.78
N ARG A 525 -28.22 -25.87 -4.91
CA ARG A 525 -26.81 -25.81 -5.28
C ARG A 525 -26.66 -25.50 -6.77
N LEU A 526 -25.86 -24.50 -7.11
CA LEU A 526 -25.58 -24.06 -8.49
C LEU A 526 -24.09 -24.19 -8.88
N ARG A 527 -23.24 -24.61 -7.95
CA ARG A 527 -21.81 -24.84 -8.16
C ARG A 527 -21.35 -26.12 -7.48
N ARG A 528 -20.47 -26.90 -8.13
CA ARG A 528 -19.84 -28.07 -7.51
C ARG A 528 -18.76 -27.68 -6.50
N ILE A 529 -17.98 -26.64 -6.79
CA ILE A 529 -16.88 -26.20 -5.94
C ILE A 529 -17.37 -25.17 -4.93
N THR A 530 -16.96 -25.32 -3.67
CA THR A 530 -17.35 -24.50 -2.50
C THR A 530 -16.50 -23.26 -2.28
N ASN A 531 -15.46 -23.07 -3.10
CA ASN A 531 -14.55 -21.93 -3.03
C ASN A 531 -15.22 -20.61 -3.40
N VAL A 532 -14.82 -19.53 -2.71
CA VAL A 532 -15.24 -18.14 -3.00
C VAL A 532 -14.97 -17.74 -4.45
N ALA A 533 -13.86 -18.20 -5.02
CA ALA A 533 -13.49 -17.97 -6.42
C ALA A 533 -14.48 -18.57 -7.44
N ARG A 534 -15.35 -19.49 -7.01
CA ARG A 534 -16.42 -20.10 -7.80
C ARG A 534 -17.82 -19.68 -7.34
N GLY A 535 -17.91 -18.65 -6.49
CA GLY A 535 -19.17 -18.09 -6.00
C GLY A 535 -19.68 -18.69 -4.70
N GLY A 536 -18.91 -19.58 -4.06
CA GLY A 536 -19.20 -20.08 -2.71
C GLY A 536 -19.13 -19.00 -1.63
N MET A 537 -19.73 -19.29 -0.47
CA MET A 537 -19.81 -18.39 0.68
C MET A 537 -19.24 -19.07 1.92
N PRO A 538 -18.24 -18.49 2.60
CA PRO A 538 -17.83 -18.94 3.91
C PRO A 538 -18.85 -18.49 4.95
N VAL A 539 -19.38 -19.43 5.72
CA VAL A 539 -20.31 -19.16 6.83
C VAL A 539 -19.60 -19.49 8.15
N PRO A 540 -19.49 -18.53 9.09
CA PRO A 540 -18.94 -18.81 10.41
C PRO A 540 -19.66 -19.98 11.09
N LEU A 541 -18.88 -20.92 11.62
CA LEU A 541 -19.41 -22.05 12.39
C LEU A 541 -18.93 -21.95 13.85
N PRO A 542 -19.83 -21.69 14.81
CA PRO A 542 -19.49 -21.74 16.23
C PRO A 542 -18.88 -23.09 16.61
N LEU A 543 -17.76 -23.08 17.35
CA LEU A 543 -17.01 -24.29 17.68
C LEU A 543 -17.82 -25.27 18.54
N GLU A 544 -18.79 -24.77 19.32
CA GLU A 544 -19.67 -25.57 20.18
C GLU A 544 -20.62 -26.46 19.36
N ARG A 545 -20.82 -26.14 18.08
CA ARG A 545 -21.63 -26.96 17.16
C ARG A 545 -20.83 -28.11 16.54
N ILE A 546 -19.51 -28.15 16.74
CA ILE A 546 -18.62 -29.15 16.17
C ILE A 546 -18.42 -30.26 17.20
N HIS A 547 -18.63 -31.51 16.79
CA HIS A 547 -18.40 -32.63 17.69
C HIS A 547 -16.95 -32.65 18.18
N PRO A 548 -16.66 -32.90 19.47
CA PRO A 548 -15.30 -32.92 20.00
C PRO A 548 -14.34 -33.88 19.30
N ASP A 549 -14.83 -34.99 18.74
CA ASP A 549 -14.00 -35.90 17.93
C ASP A 549 -13.54 -35.30 16.60
N ASN A 550 -14.32 -34.40 16.01
CA ASN A 550 -13.97 -33.71 14.77
C ASN A 550 -12.94 -32.61 15.05
N ILE A 551 -13.03 -31.93 16.21
CA ILE A 551 -11.99 -31.03 16.72
C ILE A 551 -10.68 -31.80 16.93
N ARG A 552 -10.71 -32.89 17.69
CA ARG A 552 -9.51 -33.74 17.92
C ARG A 552 -8.90 -34.28 16.64
N MET A 553 -9.73 -34.61 15.64
CA MET A 553 -9.28 -35.05 14.33
C MET A 553 -8.47 -33.96 13.62
N ALA A 554 -8.96 -32.71 13.62
CA ALA A 554 -8.27 -31.59 12.99
C ALA A 554 -6.95 -31.24 13.71
N GLU A 555 -6.97 -31.20 15.04
CA GLU A 555 -5.77 -30.95 15.85
C GLU A 555 -4.70 -32.03 15.62
N ARG A 556 -5.12 -33.31 15.56
CA ARG A 556 -4.23 -34.43 15.23
C ARG A 556 -3.70 -34.35 13.80
N ALA A 557 -4.49 -33.85 12.84
CA ALA A 557 -4.05 -33.70 11.45
C ALA A 557 -2.91 -32.67 11.34
N ALA A 558 -3.07 -31.51 11.99
CA ALA A 558 -2.01 -30.49 12.07
C ALA A 558 -0.77 -31.04 12.79
N ALA A 559 -0.95 -31.74 13.93
CA ALA A 559 0.14 -32.33 14.69
C ALA A 559 0.91 -33.42 13.91
N ALA A 560 0.21 -34.25 13.12
CA ALA A 560 0.82 -35.29 12.30
C ALA A 560 1.78 -34.72 11.25
N LEU A 561 1.48 -33.52 10.74
CA LEU A 561 2.34 -32.76 9.84
C LEU A 561 3.27 -31.79 10.57
N ARG A 562 3.18 -31.66 11.90
CA ARG A 562 3.94 -30.70 12.71
C ARG A 562 3.77 -29.25 12.27
N LEU A 563 2.55 -28.88 11.89
CA LEU A 563 2.19 -27.52 11.53
C LEU A 563 1.72 -26.77 12.77
N ASP A 564 2.30 -25.61 13.02
CA ASP A 564 1.91 -24.67 14.08
C ASP A 564 0.65 -23.87 13.71
N LEU A 565 0.46 -23.59 12.42
CA LEU A 565 -0.75 -23.01 11.86
C LEU A 565 -1.18 -23.82 10.63
N ALA A 566 -2.42 -24.31 10.62
CA ALA A 566 -2.95 -25.11 9.52
C ALA A 566 -4.43 -24.85 9.25
N GLY A 567 -4.85 -24.99 7.99
CA GLY A 567 -6.26 -25.10 7.61
C GLY A 567 -6.60 -26.54 7.25
N ILE A 568 -7.50 -27.17 8.00
CA ILE A 568 -7.96 -28.53 7.75
C ILE A 568 -9.28 -28.46 6.99
N ASP A 569 -9.26 -28.93 5.75
CA ASP A 569 -10.45 -29.03 4.91
C ASP A 569 -11.09 -30.41 5.14
N PHE A 570 -12.30 -30.41 5.69
CA PHE A 570 -12.96 -31.60 6.20
C PHE A 570 -14.37 -31.73 5.65
N ILE A 571 -14.68 -32.89 5.08
CA ILE A 571 -16.01 -33.20 4.53
C ILE A 571 -16.69 -34.23 5.43
N VAL A 572 -17.90 -33.91 5.90
CA VAL A 572 -18.68 -34.77 6.80
C VAL A 572 -20.19 -34.54 6.62
N PRO A 573 -21.04 -35.58 6.68
CA PRO A 573 -22.49 -35.40 6.55
C PRO A 573 -23.14 -34.55 7.65
N ASP A 574 -22.59 -34.60 8.85
CA ASP A 574 -23.04 -33.81 9.99
C ASP A 574 -21.86 -33.56 10.94
N ILE A 575 -21.37 -32.32 10.98
CA ILE A 575 -20.22 -31.94 11.80
C ILE A 575 -20.50 -31.99 13.31
N ALA A 576 -21.77 -32.01 13.73
CA ALA A 576 -22.18 -32.17 15.12
C ALA A 576 -22.11 -33.64 15.59
N ARG A 577 -21.83 -34.58 14.68
CA ARG A 577 -21.66 -36.01 14.98
C ARG A 577 -20.20 -36.45 14.72
N PRO A 578 -19.72 -37.49 15.42
CA PRO A 578 -18.35 -37.95 15.25
C PRO A 578 -18.13 -38.56 13.85
N TRP A 579 -17.05 -38.13 13.17
CA TRP A 579 -16.71 -38.54 11.80
C TRP A 579 -16.67 -40.07 11.58
N HIS A 580 -16.25 -40.83 12.59
CA HIS A 580 -16.16 -42.29 12.49
C HIS A 580 -17.53 -42.98 12.62
N ALA A 581 -18.58 -42.27 13.05
CA ALA A 581 -19.93 -42.80 13.14
C ALA A 581 -20.81 -42.43 11.94
N VAL A 582 -20.60 -41.27 11.33
CA VAL A 582 -21.38 -40.79 10.17
C VAL A 582 -20.63 -40.88 8.85
N GLY A 583 -19.36 -41.26 8.88
CA GLY A 583 -18.46 -41.12 7.75
C GLY A 583 -17.93 -39.69 7.63
N GLY A 584 -16.88 -39.50 6.85
CA GLY A 584 -16.24 -38.20 6.65
C GLY A 584 -14.75 -38.37 6.41
N ALA A 585 -14.12 -37.38 5.80
CA ALA A 585 -12.70 -37.43 5.49
C ALA A 585 -12.05 -36.06 5.41
N ILE A 586 -10.76 -35.99 5.77
CA ILE A 586 -9.91 -34.84 5.50
C ILE A 586 -9.66 -34.82 4.00
N ASN A 587 -10.12 -33.78 3.34
CA ASN A 587 -9.92 -33.56 1.92
C ASN A 587 -8.54 -32.96 1.64
N GLU A 588 -8.09 -32.02 2.48
CA GLU A 588 -6.82 -31.32 2.31
C GLU A 588 -6.31 -30.76 3.66
N VAL A 589 -4.98 -30.64 3.80
CA VAL A 589 -4.35 -29.91 4.90
C VAL A 589 -3.48 -28.81 4.31
N ASN A 590 -3.85 -27.57 4.59
CA ASN A 590 -3.20 -26.38 4.08
C ASN A 590 -2.20 -25.84 5.11
N ALA A 591 -0.90 -25.89 4.80
CA ALA A 591 0.15 -25.33 5.65
C ALA A 591 0.23 -23.78 5.61
N ARG A 592 -0.32 -23.16 4.57
CA ARG A 592 -0.44 -21.70 4.43
C ARG A 592 -1.89 -21.33 4.15
N PRO A 593 -2.81 -21.55 5.10
CA PRO A 593 -4.23 -21.33 4.85
C PRO A 593 -4.51 -19.84 4.60
N SER A 594 -5.40 -19.57 3.66
CA SER A 594 -6.01 -18.25 3.51
C SER A 594 -7.06 -18.09 4.61
N LEU A 595 -6.86 -17.10 5.50
CA LEU A 595 -7.81 -16.81 6.57
C LEU A 595 -8.97 -15.96 6.02
N GLY A 596 -8.64 -14.95 5.20
CA GLY A 596 -9.60 -14.00 4.64
C GLY A 596 -10.19 -13.04 5.69
N LEU A 597 -10.80 -11.94 5.24
CA LEU A 597 -11.42 -10.95 6.14
C LEU A 597 -12.89 -11.23 6.46
N ILE A 598 -13.59 -11.98 5.59
CA ILE A 598 -15.06 -12.10 5.65
C ILE A 598 -15.51 -12.69 6.99
N THR A 599 -14.78 -13.69 7.49
CA THR A 599 -15.16 -14.40 8.72
C THR A 599 -14.03 -14.45 9.75
N ALA A 600 -12.76 -14.39 9.32
CA ALA A 600 -11.61 -14.64 10.17
C ALA A 600 -10.77 -13.37 10.48
N GLY A 601 -11.29 -12.17 10.21
CA GLY A 601 -10.56 -10.91 10.42
C GLY A 601 -10.08 -10.68 11.87
N HIS A 602 -10.75 -11.28 12.85
CA HIS A 602 -10.37 -11.23 14.27
C HIS A 602 -9.17 -12.12 14.60
N LEU A 603 -8.85 -13.14 13.78
CA LEU A 603 -7.74 -14.06 14.05
C LEU A 603 -6.37 -13.41 13.86
N PHE A 604 -6.25 -12.38 13.01
CA PHE A 604 -4.95 -11.73 12.76
C PHE A 604 -4.30 -11.19 14.05
N PRO A 605 -4.97 -10.36 14.88
CA PRO A 605 -4.41 -9.92 16.16
C PRO A 605 -4.20 -11.08 17.16
N ASP A 606 -5.10 -12.07 17.19
CA ASP A 606 -4.97 -13.21 18.11
C ASP A 606 -3.74 -14.06 17.80
N ILE A 607 -3.48 -14.32 16.52
CA ILE A 607 -2.29 -15.05 16.05
C ILE A 607 -1.02 -14.25 16.35
N ILE A 608 -1.01 -12.92 16.15
CA ILE A 608 0.14 -12.08 16.52
C ILE A 608 0.40 -12.16 18.03
N ALA A 609 -0.64 -12.03 18.85
CA ALA A 609 -0.51 -12.11 20.30
C ALA A 609 0.04 -13.48 20.75
N TRP A 610 -0.44 -14.57 20.14
CA TRP A 610 0.09 -15.90 20.36
C TRP A 610 1.57 -16.02 19.96
N MET A 611 1.94 -15.56 18.76
CA MET A 611 3.31 -15.66 18.25
C MET A 611 4.33 -14.97 19.16
N LEU A 612 3.98 -13.78 19.66
CA LEU A 612 4.87 -12.94 20.45
C LEU A 612 4.84 -13.28 21.95
N GLY A 613 3.70 -13.71 22.49
CA GLY A 613 3.51 -13.92 23.94
C GLY A 613 3.68 -12.65 24.78
N GLY A 614 3.60 -11.46 24.16
CA GLY A 614 3.88 -10.15 24.76
C GLY A 614 3.79 -9.04 23.71
N ASP A 615 4.40 -7.89 23.97
CA ASP A 615 4.37 -6.73 23.07
C ASP A 615 5.44 -6.78 21.95
N GLY A 616 6.23 -7.85 21.90
CA GLY A 616 7.26 -8.08 20.89
C GLY A 616 8.49 -7.19 21.03
N ARG A 617 8.70 -6.48 22.16
CA ARG A 617 9.83 -5.55 22.32
C ARG A 617 10.91 -6.09 23.25
N ILE A 618 12.15 -5.73 22.92
CA ILE A 618 13.28 -5.79 23.83
C ILE A 618 13.52 -4.42 24.46
N PRO A 619 14.15 -4.34 25.64
CA PRO A 619 14.55 -3.07 26.20
C PRO A 619 15.54 -2.33 25.29
N ILE A 620 15.32 -1.03 25.09
CA ILE A 620 16.16 -0.19 24.22
C ILE A 620 16.61 1.07 24.98
N VAL A 621 17.91 1.33 24.93
CA VAL A 621 18.53 2.58 25.38
C VAL A 621 19.02 3.34 24.14
N GLY A 622 18.40 4.47 23.84
CA GLY A 622 18.84 5.39 22.78
C GLY A 622 19.72 6.50 23.37
N ILE A 623 20.88 6.76 22.76
CA ILE A 623 21.79 7.84 23.15
C ILE A 623 21.95 8.77 21.95
N VAL A 624 21.35 9.96 22.02
CA VAL A 624 21.46 10.99 20.99
C VAL A 624 22.61 11.93 21.34
N ALA A 625 23.67 11.90 20.53
CA ALA A 625 24.87 12.71 20.72
C ALA A 625 25.65 12.79 19.41
N GLY A 626 26.56 13.77 19.28
CA GLY A 626 27.57 13.76 18.22
C GLY A 626 28.52 12.54 18.31
N GLU A 627 29.44 12.40 17.36
CA GLU A 627 30.51 11.40 17.43
C GLU A 627 31.57 11.81 18.48
N ASP A 628 31.22 11.72 19.76
CA ASP A 628 32.09 12.13 20.86
C ASP A 628 32.41 10.96 21.81
N ALA A 629 33.63 11.01 22.39
CA ALA A 629 34.11 9.99 23.33
C ALA A 629 33.17 9.74 24.54
N PRO A 630 32.55 10.77 25.17
CA PRO A 630 31.65 10.57 26.31
C PRO A 630 30.41 9.72 25.98
N ALA A 631 29.83 9.91 24.79
CA ALA A 631 28.67 9.15 24.33
C ALA A 631 29.02 7.67 24.12
N THR A 632 30.16 7.42 23.47
CA THR A 632 30.69 6.07 23.25
C THR A 632 30.97 5.36 24.57
N ASP A 633 31.63 6.02 25.51
CA ASP A 633 31.97 5.45 26.81
C ASP A 633 30.73 5.14 27.64
N LEU A 634 29.72 6.00 27.59
CA LEU A 634 28.44 5.76 28.24
C LEU A 634 27.75 4.53 27.65
N ALA A 635 27.65 4.45 26.32
CA ALA A 635 27.04 3.32 25.63
C ALA A 635 27.70 1.99 26.03
N ARG A 636 29.04 1.96 26.07
CA ARG A 636 29.81 0.78 26.53
C ARG A 636 29.55 0.41 27.99
N ARG A 637 29.43 1.40 28.88
CA ARG A 637 29.13 1.14 30.30
C ARG A 637 27.73 0.55 30.49
N ILE A 638 26.73 1.11 29.82
CA ILE A 638 25.34 0.60 29.88
C ILE A 638 25.27 -0.82 29.30
N HIS A 639 25.95 -1.05 28.17
CA HIS A 639 26.04 -2.38 27.56
C HIS A 639 26.65 -3.41 28.51
N ARG A 640 27.83 -3.13 29.11
CA ARG A 640 28.44 -4.04 30.11
C ARG A 640 27.52 -4.32 31.28
N LEU A 641 26.83 -3.29 31.77
CA LEU A 641 25.92 -3.41 32.89
C LEU A 641 24.71 -4.32 32.61
N LEU A 642 24.24 -4.34 31.36
CA LEU A 642 23.21 -5.27 30.89
C LEU A 642 23.77 -6.70 30.78
N CYS A 643 24.98 -6.86 30.23
CA CYS A 643 25.67 -8.16 30.17
C CYS A 643 25.93 -8.74 31.56
N ASP A 644 26.38 -7.93 32.52
CA ASP A 644 26.64 -8.33 33.92
C ASP A 644 25.35 -8.80 34.63
N ARG A 645 24.18 -8.40 34.13
CA ARG A 645 22.86 -8.89 34.59
C ARG A 645 22.40 -10.17 33.88
N GLY A 646 23.25 -10.77 33.06
CA GLY A 646 22.97 -12.00 32.33
C GLY A 646 22.18 -11.83 31.04
N LEU A 647 21.95 -10.60 30.56
CA LEU A 647 21.30 -10.35 29.28
C LEU A 647 22.32 -10.41 28.14
N ARG A 648 21.96 -11.01 27.01
CA ARG A 648 22.72 -10.90 25.77
C ARG A 648 22.44 -9.56 25.11
N ALA A 649 23.11 -8.52 25.61
CA ALA A 649 22.89 -7.14 25.19
C ALA A 649 23.64 -6.80 23.89
N GLY A 650 22.97 -6.03 23.03
CA GLY A 650 23.52 -5.42 21.83
C GLY A 650 24.06 -4.02 22.08
N LEU A 651 25.16 -3.65 21.43
CA LEU A 651 25.72 -2.30 21.44
C LEU A 651 25.99 -1.84 20.01
N ALA A 652 25.47 -0.68 19.61
CA ALA A 652 25.79 -0.02 18.35
C ALA A 652 26.37 1.38 18.61
N ILE A 653 27.56 1.64 18.07
CA ILE A 653 28.32 2.89 18.16
C ILE A 653 29.10 3.10 16.85
N ALA A 654 29.71 4.27 16.64
CA ALA A 654 30.46 4.57 15.42
C ALA A 654 31.52 3.50 15.04
N ALA A 655 32.17 2.88 16.04
CA ALA A 655 33.17 1.84 15.85
C ALA A 655 32.60 0.45 15.43
N GLY A 656 31.27 0.30 15.35
CA GLY A 656 30.61 -0.94 14.94
C GLY A 656 29.50 -1.42 15.87
N ALA A 657 29.21 -2.72 15.82
CA ALA A 657 28.18 -3.34 16.64
C ALA A 657 28.67 -4.61 17.35
N TRP A 658 28.17 -4.85 18.56
CA TRP A 658 28.48 -6.01 19.40
C TRP A 658 27.19 -6.70 19.84
N ILE A 659 27.26 -8.02 20.00
CA ILE A 659 26.22 -8.85 20.64
C ILE A 659 26.88 -9.64 21.76
N GLY A 660 26.51 -9.35 23.01
CA GLY A 660 27.34 -9.74 24.15
C GLY A 660 28.73 -9.11 23.99
N ASP A 661 29.78 -9.92 24.11
CA ASP A 661 31.18 -9.47 23.95
C ASP A 661 31.70 -9.58 22.51
N GLU A 662 30.96 -10.21 21.61
CA GLU A 662 31.38 -10.45 20.23
C GLU A 662 31.11 -9.24 19.34
N GLN A 663 32.14 -8.72 18.68
CA GLN A 663 31.96 -7.70 17.64
C GLN A 663 31.47 -8.36 16.35
N VAL A 664 30.29 -7.95 15.89
CA VAL A 664 29.62 -8.51 14.70
C VAL A 664 29.60 -7.52 13.52
N SER A 665 29.91 -6.24 13.77
CA SER A 665 30.12 -5.20 12.76
C SER A 665 31.25 -4.24 13.16
N TRP A 666 31.96 -3.68 12.18
CA TRP A 666 33.21 -2.89 12.37
C TRP A 666 33.11 -1.40 12.06
N ALA A 667 31.94 -0.90 11.65
CA ALA A 667 31.69 0.54 11.48
C ALA A 667 30.19 0.84 11.48
N ASP A 668 29.78 1.93 12.12
CA ASP A 668 28.40 2.43 12.06
C ASP A 668 28.33 3.96 12.32
N GLN A 669 29.00 4.73 11.47
CA GLN A 669 29.12 6.20 11.60
C GLN A 669 27.77 6.95 11.61
N ARG A 670 26.67 6.30 11.22
CA ARG A 670 25.33 6.93 11.13
C ARG A 670 24.28 6.24 12.00
N GLY A 671 24.66 5.22 12.79
CA GLY A 671 23.74 4.47 13.65
C GLY A 671 22.72 3.59 12.91
N GLU A 672 22.84 3.46 11.59
CA GLU A 672 21.89 2.77 10.72
C GLU A 672 22.06 1.27 10.80
N ALA A 673 23.28 0.83 10.49
CA ALA A 673 23.57 -0.57 10.28
C ALA A 673 23.51 -1.33 11.60
N GLY A 674 24.00 -0.72 12.69
CA GLY A 674 23.95 -1.29 14.02
C GLY A 674 22.54 -1.32 14.59
N GLY A 675 21.75 -0.24 14.41
CA GLY A 675 20.35 -0.23 14.84
C GLY A 675 19.51 -1.30 14.14
N ALA A 676 19.61 -1.40 12.81
CA ALA A 676 18.92 -2.44 12.06
C ALA A 676 19.38 -3.84 12.47
N LEU A 677 20.70 -4.07 12.55
CA LEU A 677 21.28 -5.36 12.95
C LEU A 677 20.74 -5.80 14.31
N LEU A 678 20.90 -4.98 15.34
CA LEU A 678 20.55 -5.36 16.71
C LEU A 678 19.05 -5.57 16.90
N LEU A 679 18.20 -4.82 16.20
CA LEU A 679 16.75 -4.98 16.30
C LEU A 679 16.20 -6.15 15.46
N THR A 680 17.01 -6.74 14.58
CA THR A 680 16.64 -7.94 13.79
C THR A 680 17.28 -9.23 14.28
N ASP A 681 18.34 -9.15 15.07
CA ASP A 681 19.04 -10.34 15.57
C ASP A 681 18.30 -10.96 16.76
N VAL A 682 17.85 -12.20 16.60
CA VAL A 682 17.08 -12.95 17.61
C VAL A 682 17.88 -13.29 18.87
N ALA A 683 19.20 -13.10 18.87
CA ALA A 683 20.03 -13.29 20.05
C ALA A 683 20.09 -12.03 20.94
N VAL A 684 19.63 -10.87 20.46
CA VAL A 684 19.71 -9.60 21.21
C VAL A 684 18.50 -9.48 22.15
N GLU A 685 18.77 -9.48 23.46
CA GLU A 685 17.73 -9.40 24.50
C GLU A 685 17.49 -7.97 25.00
N ALA A 686 18.44 -7.06 24.77
CA ALA A 686 18.35 -5.62 25.02
C ALA A 686 19.33 -4.88 24.09
N ALA A 687 19.04 -3.65 23.69
CA ALA A 687 19.88 -2.89 22.76
C ALA A 687 20.29 -1.51 23.30
N VAL A 688 21.56 -1.17 23.16
CA VAL A 688 22.11 0.17 23.43
C VAL A 688 22.56 0.79 22.10
N LEU A 689 21.91 1.87 21.70
CA LEU A 689 22.08 2.49 20.38
C LEU A 689 22.56 3.92 20.52
N HIS A 690 23.78 4.21 20.06
CA HIS A 690 24.23 5.58 19.83
C HIS A 690 23.69 6.07 18.48
N LEU A 691 22.98 7.19 18.52
CA LEU A 691 22.26 7.79 17.40
C LEU A 691 22.84 9.18 17.10
N PRO A 692 23.76 9.31 16.13
CA PRO A 692 24.22 10.60 15.65
C PRO A 692 23.07 11.43 15.06
N ARG A 693 23.04 12.74 15.33
CA ARG A 693 21.96 13.63 14.83
C ARG A 693 21.88 13.66 13.31
N GLU A 694 23.03 13.69 12.66
CA GLU A 694 23.15 13.64 11.21
C GLU A 694 22.60 12.33 10.65
N GLY A 695 22.77 11.23 11.38
CA GLY A 695 22.20 9.92 11.07
C GLY A 695 20.67 9.93 11.10
N LEU A 696 20.07 10.54 12.12
CA LEU A 696 18.60 10.62 12.27
C LEU A 696 17.93 11.32 11.10
N ALA A 697 18.53 12.40 10.57
CA ALA A 697 17.96 13.15 9.45
C ALA A 697 18.01 12.40 8.10
N ILE A 698 18.92 11.42 7.96
CA ILE A 698 19.10 10.63 6.74
C ILE A 698 18.33 9.32 6.85
N MET A 699 18.43 8.65 7.99
CA MET A 699 17.98 7.27 8.15
C MET A 699 16.70 7.14 8.96
N GLY A 700 16.36 8.15 9.76
CA GLY A 700 15.24 8.09 10.70
C GLY A 700 15.60 7.33 11.97
N ILE A 701 14.59 7.14 12.82
CA ILE A 701 14.70 6.49 14.12
C ILE A 701 14.55 4.98 13.93
N PRO A 702 15.48 4.13 14.40
CA PRO A 702 15.43 2.70 14.13
C PRO A 702 14.28 1.99 14.87
N PHE A 703 13.77 2.52 15.98
CA PHE A 703 12.75 1.89 16.83
C PHE A 703 11.53 2.78 17.01
N ASP A 704 10.38 2.14 17.26
CA ASP A 704 9.12 2.83 17.54
C ASP A 704 8.97 3.27 18.99
N ARG A 705 9.71 2.62 19.90
CA ARG A 705 9.72 2.89 21.35
C ARG A 705 11.11 2.62 21.93
N CYS A 706 11.50 3.37 22.95
CA CYS A 706 12.65 3.04 23.80
C CYS A 706 12.32 3.22 25.29
N ASP A 707 13.05 2.53 26.14
CA ASP A 707 12.86 2.58 27.59
C ASP A 707 13.57 3.80 28.16
N VAL A 708 14.80 4.04 27.69
CA VAL A 708 15.65 5.15 28.13
C VAL A 708 16.14 5.93 26.92
N LEU A 709 15.95 7.25 26.95
CA LEU A 709 16.54 8.16 25.99
C LEU A 709 17.51 9.10 26.72
N VAL A 710 18.77 9.09 26.29
CA VAL A 710 19.81 9.99 26.76
C VAL A 710 20.12 10.98 25.64
N ARG A 711 20.14 12.28 25.95
CA ARG A 711 20.50 13.34 25.01
C ARG A 711 21.72 14.09 25.55
N LEU A 712 22.85 13.99 24.87
CA LEU A 712 24.11 14.67 25.21
C LEU A 712 24.36 15.84 24.24
N ASP A 713 25.16 16.82 24.67
CA ASP A 713 25.71 17.90 23.84
C ASP A 713 24.66 18.63 22.98
N ALA A 714 23.55 19.03 23.60
CA ALA A 714 22.40 19.59 22.91
C ALA A 714 22.27 21.09 23.10
N ASP A 715 22.92 21.84 22.21
CA ASP A 715 22.67 23.27 22.05
C ASP A 715 21.39 23.46 21.20
N GLY A 716 20.42 24.21 21.73
CA GLY A 716 19.19 24.59 21.01
C GLY A 716 17.97 23.66 21.19
N PRO A 717 16.81 24.07 20.64
CA PRO A 717 15.57 23.31 20.74
C PRO A 717 15.61 22.03 19.89
N PRO A 718 14.91 20.96 20.30
CA PRO A 718 14.93 19.69 19.58
C PRO A 718 14.32 19.82 18.18
N ASP A 719 14.95 19.18 17.20
CA ASP A 719 14.43 19.13 15.83
C ASP A 719 13.21 18.19 15.70
N PHE A 720 12.68 18.03 14.48
CA PHE A 720 11.53 17.16 14.23
C PHE A 720 11.77 15.69 14.62
N PHE A 721 12.97 15.15 14.35
CA PHE A 721 13.32 13.77 14.64
C PHE A 721 13.56 13.57 16.14
N GLU A 722 14.24 14.51 16.80
CA GLU A 722 14.42 14.52 18.24
C GLU A 722 13.09 14.63 19.00
N LYS A 723 12.15 15.47 18.54
CA LYS A 723 10.78 15.52 19.09
C LYS A 723 10.05 14.18 18.99
N GLY A 724 10.21 13.46 17.87
CA GLY A 724 9.70 12.11 17.70
C GLY A 724 10.32 11.13 18.71
N LEU A 725 11.64 11.16 18.89
CA LEU A 725 12.33 10.34 19.89
C LEU A 725 11.83 10.59 21.31
N LEU A 726 11.66 11.87 21.69
CA LEU A 726 11.19 12.27 23.01
C LEU A 726 9.81 11.66 23.34
N ARG A 727 8.90 11.61 22.36
CA ARG A 727 7.57 11.00 22.55
C ARG A 727 7.59 9.46 22.63
N ARG A 728 8.70 8.83 22.22
CA ARG A 728 8.86 7.36 22.18
C ARG A 728 9.55 6.80 23.43
N ALA A 729 10.08 7.65 24.29
CA ALA A 729 10.73 7.24 25.54
C ALA A 729 9.67 6.95 26.62
N THR A 730 9.74 5.79 27.29
CA THR A 730 8.68 5.38 28.24
C THR A 730 9.06 5.34 29.70
N SER A 731 10.34 5.41 30.08
CA SER A 731 10.74 5.22 31.48
C SER A 731 11.71 6.24 32.06
N ALA A 732 12.57 6.87 31.25
CA ALA A 732 13.45 7.95 31.71
C ALA A 732 13.97 8.83 30.57
N LEU A 733 13.93 10.15 30.79
CA LEU A 733 14.59 11.17 29.99
C LEU A 733 15.69 11.81 30.83
N VAL A 734 16.95 11.65 30.41
CA VAL A 734 18.10 12.21 31.13
C VAL A 734 18.64 13.44 30.38
N GLY A 735 18.52 14.64 30.96
CA GLY A 735 19.01 15.91 30.39
C GLY A 735 19.65 16.87 31.41
N LEU A 736 20.53 17.78 30.93
CA LEU A 736 21.21 18.85 31.69
C LEU A 736 20.60 20.26 31.35
N PRO A 737 20.90 21.35 32.09
CA PRO A 737 20.17 21.80 33.27
C PRO A 737 19.16 22.97 33.08
N ASP A 738 19.14 23.71 31.97
CA ASP A 738 18.20 24.86 31.79
C ASP A 738 16.97 24.56 30.91
N ALA A 739 16.85 23.33 30.38
CA ALA A 739 15.96 22.98 29.26
C ALA A 739 14.64 22.26 29.62
N LEU A 740 14.12 22.40 30.85
CA LEU A 740 12.90 21.69 31.33
C LEU A 740 11.68 22.58 31.62
N ALA A 741 11.71 23.89 31.37
CA ALA A 741 10.56 24.74 31.68
C ALA A 741 9.30 24.46 30.81
N ASP A 742 9.46 23.86 29.62
CA ASP A 742 8.39 23.59 28.63
C ASP A 742 8.02 22.09 28.50
N LEU A 743 8.15 21.31 29.57
CA LEU A 743 7.76 19.89 29.65
C LEU A 743 6.23 19.64 29.65
N ALA A 744 5.42 20.60 29.19
CA ALA A 744 4.10 20.92 29.73
C ALA A 744 2.97 19.88 29.55
N ASP A 745 3.14 18.75 28.85
CA ASP A 745 2.02 17.82 28.58
C ASP A 745 2.34 16.30 28.59
N ALA A 746 3.37 15.81 29.31
CA ALA A 746 3.69 14.36 29.31
C ALA A 746 3.51 13.65 30.68
N PRO A 747 2.75 12.52 30.75
CA PRO A 747 2.81 11.56 31.84
C PRO A 747 3.57 10.26 31.43
N ALA A 748 4.80 10.08 31.91
CA ALA A 748 5.56 8.81 32.07
C ALA A 748 6.94 9.13 32.73
N PRO A 749 7.58 8.20 33.48
CA PRO A 749 8.43 8.51 34.61
C PRO A 749 9.76 9.17 34.19
N ALA A 750 10.18 10.15 34.98
CA ALA A 750 11.35 10.96 34.73
C ALA A 750 12.54 10.46 35.54
N VAL A 751 13.73 10.43 34.94
CA VAL A 751 14.99 10.55 35.69
C VAL A 751 15.88 11.56 35.00
N ALA A 752 15.83 12.81 35.47
CA ALA A 752 16.74 13.88 35.08
C ALA A 752 18.08 13.75 35.83
N VAL A 753 19.21 13.96 35.15
CA VAL A 753 20.55 13.98 35.76
C VAL A 753 21.13 15.38 35.63
N GLN A 754 21.51 16.01 36.75
CA GLN A 754 22.15 17.33 36.74
C GLN A 754 23.65 17.27 36.40
N PRO A 755 24.24 18.34 35.80
CA PRO A 755 25.67 18.39 35.49
C PRO A 755 26.51 18.58 36.74
N GLY A 756 27.77 18.16 36.61
CA GLY A 756 28.78 18.12 37.67
C GLY A 756 29.88 17.12 37.26
N PRO A 757 30.98 17.06 38.01
CA PRO A 757 32.21 16.37 37.58
C PRO A 757 32.05 14.86 37.34
N ASP A 758 31.00 14.22 37.87
CA ASP A 758 30.69 12.80 37.65
C ASP A 758 29.40 12.60 36.83
N LEU A 759 29.39 13.09 35.59
CA LEU A 759 28.28 12.87 34.66
C LEU A 759 28.13 11.39 34.30
N ALA A 760 29.25 10.69 34.11
CA ALA A 760 29.28 9.27 33.76
C ALA A 760 28.70 8.35 34.84
N GLY A 761 29.07 8.56 36.12
CA GLY A 761 28.53 7.80 37.25
C GLY A 761 27.04 8.08 37.50
N ARG A 762 26.57 9.31 37.29
CA ARG A 762 25.15 9.64 37.46
C ARG A 762 24.27 9.17 36.30
N LEU A 763 24.78 9.18 35.07
CA LEU A 763 24.12 8.52 33.93
C LEU A 763 24.07 7.01 34.12
N ALA A 764 25.15 6.40 34.66
CA ALA A 764 25.13 5.00 35.05
C ALA A 764 24.12 4.74 36.18
N ALA A 765 23.97 5.64 37.15
CA ALA A 765 22.97 5.54 38.21
C ALA A 765 21.53 5.73 37.70
N ALA A 766 21.29 6.64 36.75
CA ALA A 766 19.99 6.84 36.11
C ALA A 766 19.63 5.64 35.20
N ALA A 767 20.60 5.13 34.45
CA ALA A 767 20.47 3.88 33.73
C ALA A 767 20.17 2.73 34.71
N MET A 768 20.88 2.61 35.83
CA MET A 768 20.58 1.64 36.89
C MET A 768 19.17 1.78 37.47
N GLY A 769 18.67 3.01 37.67
CA GLY A 769 17.32 3.29 38.13
C GLY A 769 16.25 2.89 37.10
N ALA A 770 16.49 3.15 35.82
CA ALA A 770 15.62 2.69 34.74
C ALA A 770 15.68 1.16 34.54
N LEU A 771 16.87 0.57 34.67
CA LEU A 771 17.12 -0.88 34.63
C LEU A 771 16.47 -1.60 35.81
N ALA A 772 16.31 -0.96 36.97
CA ALA A 772 15.58 -1.54 38.11
C ALA A 772 14.08 -1.74 37.83
N GLY A 773 13.53 -1.06 36.81
CA GLY A 773 12.17 -1.28 36.29
C GLY A 773 12.09 -2.33 35.18
N LEU A 774 13.21 -2.85 34.67
CA LEU A 774 13.22 -3.92 33.68
C LEU A 774 13.17 -5.29 34.38
N PRO A 775 12.47 -6.28 33.79
CA PRO A 775 12.44 -7.63 34.34
C PRO A 775 13.87 -8.20 34.42
N ALA A 776 14.25 -8.76 35.57
CA ALA A 776 15.44 -9.58 35.67
C ALA A 776 15.29 -10.77 34.71
N GLY A 777 16.37 -11.14 33.99
CA GLY A 777 16.39 -12.35 33.18
C GLY A 777 16.02 -13.57 34.01
N PRO A 778 15.56 -14.67 33.38
CA PRO A 778 15.33 -15.92 34.10
C PRO A 778 16.61 -16.30 34.86
N ALA A 779 16.50 -16.48 36.17
CA ALA A 779 17.59 -17.01 36.97
C ALA A 779 18.00 -18.36 36.36
N SER A 780 19.25 -18.45 35.93
CA SER A 780 19.86 -19.63 35.28
C SER A 780 19.71 -20.88 36.12
#